data_AF-A0A5C4RKV3-F1
#
_entry.id   AF-A0A5C4RKV3-F1
#
_cell.length_a   1.000
_cell.length_b   1.000
_cell.length_c   1.000
_cell.angle_alpha   90.00
_cell.angle_beta   90.00
_cell.angle_gamma   90.00
#
_symmetry.space_group_name_H-M   'P 1'
#
loop_
_entity.id
_entity.type
_entity.pdbx_description
1 polymer ?
#
loop_
_entity_poly.entity_id
_entity_poly.type
_entity_poly.pdbx_seq_one_letter_code
_entity_poly.pdbx_strand_id
1 'polypeptide(L)'
;MGTRFEIEAHLDWCKIFDGEMRSPMQCQLALFNSYSLIYIDMTAKQAGADNLNIFKLLNHAFHLNLPEKEAPLLIQDAGFFTFSNHANPPEAEKLCNIFPQIPLPKSVTEMETPVSHSCTFWLTLRLKGNYLFNNLIEVGVKNGDLPQADISLSGRLDRGISAGESIKKSRYTAVLPDFKLFKIFGFNNLILKYQFDNYAKYEIAGTITLDLFQKTYCFDGALSADEKQVQASLKICHKGSESTIEQPFDGRMTGVTFDDLSFGIDYTFAVPEKKQSKVGLYWVKGTINYAKLPALNGYLYFLDNTPILASVAINKDLSIHDIFEASFASFLFSWPSDFIDIVFHPGSNLYYRRETDGDIKQENTIISSLAEKSLLLNQDITDYQPGFHLYALFDITLIETLKLKGDIQITKEGVNAEIQLLNPISLFVLQITGFGQEPGPTLFFSTVKENKFGFRCGLLFFKHDFGLNVEISGIKEKTGELKISGSLSSDKISSPLLPSSAKLSFSYSKSAGFKITDWPAFNLDNNQFINFIEELKKFSSSKGSNCGQLTQFVNEHLLTSRFSISPSFDTKTDNSSQNDQLYFVLNGKYTMTMAGTDFVTLSFPKTVEFLLPNNLSLEELPNAIGAALKSAAESFIQGLLENREAIAAFLTLTAAEKAADYAMTLLCEGLVDAALTETIQSGAEALAAAGGVAAGAAVIGNIINKIKDEIDNKPAPPDPPKPADPKPPENLSATYDDHKATFSWGYTRNADGYQVKLKAPNNETLFNKRLNHKDNSVILPINPELAAGVYTWSIAATRQDFTSSENQLQQHRLPIPELIINLDTKPIIERDINLILKWNLVVDASHYNVQIEENGQIENRLIVAPQNSVAIIFDKLKPAGKYRFSLAALNNPNYIASEFCQTQQWSRLDTPQQIQANYQSGGIEIQWQCCPEITHYLLNLLAPNNSWIQQTVNSTTGRVHIALPPIPIAGTYQLYLASMPDTTATSIPSIWSDGVAIEVVITPEQIAQSAYQQQMSGNDCGKLIIKSLPDLKAHILAAAMAQVGYIAVETGQGLKSAYPAISASEITEILLTIYGKALTLEQLAQKAYDEHLSGSQCGQILITEYPAIQAKTLGSTMALAGYPATETGQGLKSAYPAISASEITEILLAIYGKALTLEQLAQKAYDEHLSGSQCGQILITQYPAIQAKALGSTMALAGYPAIETGRGLKSAYPAISASEITAVLLEIYGRR
;
A
#
# COMPACT_ATOMS: atom_id res chain seq x y z
N MET A 1 -37.51 -58.25 -23.03
CA MET A 1 -36.53 -58.37 -24.13
C MET A 1 -36.85 -57.27 -25.14
N GLY A 2 -36.08 -56.18 -25.14
CA GLY A 2 -36.27 -55.10 -26.12
C GLY A 2 -35.64 -55.47 -27.46
N THR A 3 -36.25 -55.03 -28.56
CA THR A 3 -35.72 -55.24 -29.92
C THR A 3 -34.68 -54.17 -30.21
N ARG A 4 -33.42 -54.59 -30.49
CA ARG A 4 -32.32 -53.71 -30.88
C ARG A 4 -32.23 -53.68 -32.41
N PHE A 5 -32.13 -52.49 -32.99
CA PHE A 5 -31.98 -52.29 -34.44
C PHE A 5 -30.78 -51.38 -34.71
N GLU A 6 -29.94 -51.77 -35.69
CA GLU A 6 -28.71 -51.07 -36.05
C GLU A 6 -28.54 -50.94 -37.56
N ILE A 7 -28.12 -49.76 -38.03
CA ILE A 7 -27.72 -49.49 -39.41
C ILE A 7 -26.32 -48.89 -39.39
N GLU A 8 -25.42 -49.42 -40.22
CA GLU A 8 -24.05 -48.95 -40.37
C GLU A 8 -23.77 -48.51 -41.82
N ALA A 9 -23.02 -47.42 -41.99
CA ALA A 9 -22.58 -46.89 -43.28
C ALA A 9 -21.14 -46.37 -43.20
N HIS A 10 -20.34 -46.66 -44.23
CA HIS A 10 -18.97 -46.12 -44.40
C HIS A 10 -18.97 -45.05 -45.49
N LEU A 11 -18.37 -43.89 -45.20
CA LEU A 11 -18.41 -42.71 -46.05
C LEU A 11 -16.99 -42.16 -46.25
N ASP A 12 -16.59 -41.86 -47.48
CA ASP A 12 -15.30 -41.20 -47.78
C ASP A 12 -15.33 -39.69 -47.44
N TRP A 13 -16.53 -39.10 -47.48
CA TRP A 13 -16.81 -37.73 -47.08
C TRP A 13 -18.29 -37.60 -46.70
N CYS A 14 -18.63 -36.62 -45.87
CA CYS A 14 -20.03 -36.27 -45.61
C CYS A 14 -20.20 -34.77 -45.33
N LYS A 15 -21.43 -34.28 -45.46
CA LYS A 15 -21.80 -32.94 -44.99
C LYS A 15 -22.46 -33.06 -43.62
N ILE A 16 -21.85 -32.44 -42.61
CA ILE A 16 -22.38 -32.38 -41.25
C ILE A 16 -22.59 -30.91 -40.92
N PHE A 17 -23.83 -30.52 -40.58
CA PHE A 17 -24.22 -29.12 -40.30
C PHE A 17 -23.80 -28.14 -41.41
N ASP A 18 -24.03 -28.51 -42.66
CA ASP A 18 -23.63 -27.78 -43.88
C ASP A 18 -22.10 -27.64 -44.11
N GLY A 19 -21.27 -28.11 -43.17
CA GLY A 19 -19.82 -28.20 -43.31
C GLY A 19 -19.38 -29.46 -44.03
N GLU A 20 -18.46 -29.33 -44.98
CA GLU A 20 -17.93 -30.46 -45.74
C GLU A 20 -16.73 -31.09 -45.02
N MET A 21 -16.93 -32.29 -44.49
CA MET A 21 -15.89 -33.07 -43.85
C MET A 21 -15.30 -34.10 -44.82
N ARG A 22 -14.05 -33.88 -45.22
CA ARG A 22 -13.29 -34.77 -46.11
C ARG A 22 -12.34 -35.67 -45.33
N SER A 23 -12.91 -36.65 -44.64
CA SER A 23 -12.17 -37.72 -43.96
C SER A 23 -13.02 -39.00 -44.05
N PRO A 24 -12.41 -40.20 -44.16
CA PRO A 24 -13.15 -41.45 -44.00
C PRO A 24 -13.88 -41.48 -42.66
N MET A 25 -15.15 -41.89 -42.67
CA MET A 25 -16.02 -41.94 -41.49
C MET A 25 -16.88 -43.19 -41.46
N GLN A 26 -17.27 -43.58 -40.25
CA GLN A 26 -18.30 -44.59 -40.01
C GLN A 26 -19.49 -43.91 -39.33
N CYS A 27 -20.67 -44.05 -39.92
CA CYS A 27 -21.92 -43.54 -39.38
C CYS A 27 -22.81 -44.72 -38.98
N GLN A 28 -23.40 -44.65 -37.79
CA GLN A 28 -24.30 -45.69 -37.30
C GLN A 28 -25.51 -45.09 -36.57
N LEU A 29 -26.67 -45.69 -36.85
CA LEU A 29 -27.92 -45.48 -36.13
C LEU A 29 -28.21 -46.73 -35.29
N ALA A 30 -28.40 -46.55 -33.99
CA ALA A 30 -28.83 -47.59 -33.07
C ALA A 30 -30.14 -47.19 -32.38
N LEU A 31 -31.11 -48.11 -32.33
CA LEU A 31 -32.40 -47.93 -31.68
C LEU A 31 -32.60 -49.01 -30.61
N PHE A 32 -33.07 -48.59 -29.43
CA PHE A 32 -33.41 -49.50 -28.33
C PHE A 32 -34.58 -48.94 -27.51
N ASN A 33 -35.73 -49.62 -27.53
CA ASN A 33 -36.98 -49.14 -26.92
C ASN A 33 -37.33 -47.70 -27.38
N SER A 34 -37.40 -46.74 -26.46
CA SER A 34 -37.67 -45.32 -26.74
C SER A 34 -36.40 -44.50 -27.03
N TYR A 35 -35.21 -45.12 -27.00
CA TYR A 35 -33.94 -44.44 -27.18
C TYR A 35 -33.42 -44.57 -28.61
N SER A 36 -32.83 -43.50 -29.11
CA SER A 36 -32.10 -43.47 -30.38
C SER A 36 -30.71 -42.90 -30.19
N LEU A 37 -29.71 -43.52 -30.81
CA LEU A 37 -28.35 -43.02 -30.90
C LEU A 37 -27.96 -42.93 -32.38
N ILE A 38 -27.62 -41.74 -32.84
CA ILE A 38 -26.94 -41.53 -34.12
C ILE A 38 -25.52 -41.13 -33.79
N TYR A 39 -24.51 -41.79 -34.35
CA TYR A 39 -23.14 -41.34 -34.20
C TYR A 39 -22.34 -41.47 -35.49
N ILE A 40 -21.35 -40.60 -35.60
CA ILE A 40 -20.36 -40.53 -36.68
C ILE A 40 -19.01 -40.54 -36.00
N ASP A 41 -18.13 -41.46 -36.40
CA ASP A 41 -16.77 -41.58 -35.91
C ASP A 41 -15.76 -41.34 -37.06
N MET A 42 -14.66 -40.68 -36.71
CA MET A 42 -13.54 -40.30 -37.56
C MET A 42 -12.26 -40.76 -36.87
N THR A 43 -11.56 -41.74 -37.43
CA THR A 43 -10.34 -42.27 -36.81
C THR A 43 -9.09 -41.91 -37.61
N ALA A 44 -7.98 -41.62 -36.91
CA ALA A 44 -6.68 -41.37 -37.54
C ALA A 44 -6.20 -42.57 -38.36
N LYS A 45 -6.51 -43.79 -37.91
CA LYS A 45 -6.20 -45.05 -38.61
C LYS A 45 -6.90 -45.15 -39.97
N GLN A 46 -8.16 -44.75 -40.07
CA GLN A 46 -8.88 -44.71 -41.35
C GLN A 46 -8.32 -43.65 -42.30
N ALA A 47 -7.69 -42.59 -41.78
CA ALA A 47 -6.99 -41.56 -42.55
C ALA A 47 -5.52 -41.91 -42.89
N GLY A 48 -5.04 -43.11 -42.52
CA GLY A 48 -3.67 -43.56 -42.81
C GLY A 48 -2.56 -42.86 -42.04
N ALA A 49 -2.87 -42.23 -40.89
CA ALA A 49 -1.93 -41.48 -40.06
C ALA A 49 -1.96 -41.95 -38.59
N ASP A 50 -0.84 -41.76 -37.86
CA ASP A 50 -0.75 -42.11 -36.43
C ASP A 50 -1.52 -41.14 -35.51
N ASN A 51 -1.76 -39.92 -35.98
CA ASN A 51 -2.56 -38.88 -35.32
C ASN A 51 -3.25 -38.00 -36.36
N LEU A 52 -4.41 -37.45 -36.02
CA LEU A 52 -5.18 -36.53 -36.85
C LEU A 52 -5.13 -35.12 -36.24
N ASN A 53 -4.87 -34.08 -37.05
CA ASN A 53 -4.94 -32.69 -36.61
C ASN A 53 -6.39 -32.20 -36.72
N ILE A 54 -7.13 -32.22 -35.60
CA ILE A 54 -8.56 -31.91 -35.61
C ILE A 54 -8.83 -30.44 -35.93
N PHE A 55 -7.95 -29.52 -35.54
CA PHE A 55 -8.10 -28.10 -35.86
C PHE A 55 -8.06 -27.84 -37.37
N LYS A 56 -7.20 -28.55 -38.10
CA LYS A 56 -7.16 -28.47 -39.57
C LYS A 56 -8.48 -28.91 -40.21
N LEU A 57 -9.06 -30.02 -39.72
CA LEU A 57 -10.33 -30.53 -40.23
C LEU A 57 -11.49 -29.57 -39.92
N LEU A 58 -11.58 -29.10 -38.68
CA LEU A 58 -12.63 -28.18 -38.24
C LEU A 58 -12.52 -26.82 -38.95
N ASN A 59 -11.31 -26.30 -39.15
CA ASN A 59 -11.07 -25.07 -39.92
C ASN A 59 -11.57 -25.21 -41.36
N HIS A 60 -11.29 -26.34 -42.02
CA HIS A 60 -11.75 -26.60 -43.38
C HIS A 60 -13.27 -26.76 -43.46
N ALA A 61 -13.88 -27.53 -42.55
CA ALA A 61 -15.30 -27.85 -42.61
C ALA A 61 -16.21 -26.69 -42.19
N PHE A 62 -15.78 -25.87 -41.23
CA PHE A 62 -16.62 -24.83 -40.61
C PHE A 62 -16.05 -23.41 -40.71
N HIS A 63 -14.98 -23.21 -41.49
CA HIS A 63 -14.32 -21.90 -41.66
C HIS A 63 -13.87 -21.27 -40.35
N LEU A 64 -13.28 -22.09 -39.47
CA LEU A 64 -12.74 -21.64 -38.19
C LEU A 64 -11.30 -21.13 -38.34
N ASN A 65 -10.87 -20.29 -37.39
CA ASN A 65 -9.50 -19.75 -37.30
C ASN A 65 -8.74 -20.37 -36.12
N LEU A 66 -8.77 -21.70 -35.97
CA LEU A 66 -8.05 -22.42 -34.91
C LEU A 66 -6.57 -22.60 -35.29
N PRO A 67 -5.64 -22.69 -34.32
CA PRO A 67 -4.19 -22.64 -34.54
C PRO A 67 -3.61 -23.98 -35.05
N GLU A 68 -3.95 -24.35 -36.29
CA GLU A 68 -3.58 -25.64 -36.87
C GLU A 68 -2.06 -25.86 -37.10
N LYS A 69 -1.24 -24.79 -37.10
CA LYS A 69 0.22 -24.85 -37.32
C LYS A 69 1.04 -24.65 -36.05
N GLU A 70 0.70 -23.64 -35.25
CA GLU A 70 1.47 -23.23 -34.07
C GLU A 70 1.17 -24.10 -32.84
N ALA A 71 -0.10 -24.51 -32.68
CA ALA A 71 -0.56 -25.35 -31.58
C ALA A 71 -1.55 -26.42 -32.09
N PRO A 72 -1.09 -27.37 -32.93
CA PRO A 72 -1.96 -28.41 -33.46
C PRO A 72 -2.51 -29.30 -32.35
N LEU A 73 -3.82 -29.56 -32.39
CA LEU A 73 -4.47 -30.55 -31.51
C LEU A 73 -4.49 -31.90 -32.22
N LEU A 74 -3.65 -32.83 -31.74
CA LEU A 74 -3.45 -34.16 -32.28
C LEU A 74 -4.34 -35.17 -31.55
N ILE A 75 -5.21 -35.83 -32.30
CA ILE A 75 -6.21 -36.78 -31.78
C ILE A 75 -6.03 -38.18 -32.41
N GLN A 76 -6.54 -39.19 -31.73
CA GLN A 76 -6.63 -40.57 -32.23
C GLN A 76 -7.92 -40.78 -33.02
N ASP A 77 -9.03 -40.30 -32.47
CA ASP A 77 -10.35 -40.36 -33.06
C ASP A 77 -11.21 -39.18 -32.56
N ALA A 78 -12.28 -38.89 -33.28
CA ALA A 78 -13.27 -37.89 -32.93
C ALA A 78 -14.58 -38.15 -33.65
N GLY A 79 -15.65 -37.57 -33.15
CA GLY A 79 -16.94 -37.82 -33.74
C GLY A 79 -18.05 -36.93 -33.22
N PHE A 80 -19.21 -37.11 -33.83
CA PHE A 80 -20.45 -36.45 -33.44
C PHE A 80 -21.45 -37.53 -33.05
N PHE A 81 -22.20 -37.34 -31.97
CA PHE A 81 -23.34 -38.20 -31.69
C PHE A 81 -24.54 -37.44 -31.14
N THR A 82 -25.72 -38.00 -31.36
CA THR A 82 -26.99 -37.54 -30.82
C THR A 82 -27.65 -38.72 -30.12
N PHE A 83 -27.67 -38.67 -28.79
CA PHE A 83 -28.37 -39.63 -27.95
C PHE A 83 -29.69 -39.01 -27.51
N SER A 84 -30.83 -39.59 -27.87
CA SER A 84 -32.15 -39.01 -27.60
C SER A 84 -33.09 -40.05 -26.98
N ASN A 85 -34.05 -39.58 -26.19
CA ASN A 85 -35.13 -40.39 -25.62
C ASN A 85 -36.47 -39.83 -26.08
N HIS A 86 -37.30 -40.69 -26.64
CA HIS A 86 -38.62 -40.38 -27.19
C HIS A 86 -39.77 -40.86 -26.27
N ALA A 87 -39.46 -41.31 -25.05
CA ALA A 87 -40.46 -41.66 -24.04
C ALA A 87 -41.15 -40.40 -23.47
N ASN A 88 -42.38 -40.57 -22.99
CA ASN A 88 -43.14 -39.53 -22.32
C ASN A 88 -43.71 -40.05 -20.98
N PRO A 89 -43.18 -39.60 -19.81
CA PRO A 89 -42.08 -38.65 -19.65
C PRO A 89 -40.71 -39.26 -20.02
N PRO A 90 -39.74 -38.44 -20.45
CA PRO A 90 -38.39 -38.91 -20.79
C PRO A 90 -37.64 -39.36 -19.53
N GLU A 91 -37.19 -40.60 -19.55
CA GLU A 91 -36.25 -41.15 -18.55
C GLU A 91 -34.82 -40.63 -18.82
N ALA A 92 -34.09 -40.29 -17.75
CA ALA A 92 -32.75 -39.70 -17.81
C ALA A 92 -31.65 -40.75 -17.54
N GLU A 93 -31.71 -41.87 -18.26
CA GLU A 93 -30.74 -42.95 -18.12
C GLU A 93 -29.45 -42.66 -18.91
N LYS A 94 -28.29 -43.12 -18.41
CA LYS A 94 -26.99 -42.88 -19.05
C LYS A 94 -26.84 -43.67 -20.35
N LEU A 95 -26.08 -43.12 -21.30
CA LEU A 95 -25.83 -43.74 -22.60
C LEU A 95 -25.23 -45.16 -22.47
N CYS A 96 -24.27 -45.35 -21.55
CA CYS A 96 -23.65 -46.65 -21.29
C CYS A 96 -24.63 -47.74 -20.81
N ASN A 97 -25.73 -47.35 -20.16
CA ASN A 97 -26.71 -48.28 -19.60
C ASN A 97 -27.71 -48.74 -20.67
N ILE A 98 -28.00 -47.88 -21.64
CA ILE A 98 -28.93 -48.17 -22.76
C ILE A 98 -28.21 -48.88 -23.91
N PHE A 99 -27.00 -48.42 -24.26
CA PHE A 99 -26.24 -48.93 -25.39
C PHE A 99 -24.82 -49.38 -24.94
N PRO A 100 -24.67 -50.49 -24.20
CA PRO A 100 -23.40 -50.89 -23.57
C PRO A 100 -22.30 -51.38 -24.53
N GLN A 101 -22.62 -51.59 -25.82
CA GLN A 101 -21.72 -52.17 -26.82
C GLN A 101 -21.42 -51.20 -27.97
N ILE A 102 -21.48 -49.90 -27.71
CA ILE A 102 -21.20 -48.87 -28.73
C ILE A 102 -19.70 -48.57 -28.80
N PRO A 103 -19.16 -48.23 -29.98
CA PRO A 103 -17.75 -47.90 -30.15
C PRO A 103 -17.47 -46.43 -29.74
N LEU A 104 -18.11 -45.94 -28.68
CA LEU A 104 -17.77 -44.66 -28.05
C LEU A 104 -16.95 -44.93 -26.78
N PRO A 105 -15.99 -44.06 -26.44
CA PRO A 105 -15.20 -44.22 -25.22
C PRO A 105 -16.09 -44.31 -23.98
N LYS A 106 -15.79 -45.27 -23.10
CA LYS A 106 -16.58 -45.51 -21.88
C LYS A 106 -16.69 -44.25 -21.00
N SER A 107 -15.62 -43.47 -20.90
CA SER A 107 -15.58 -42.19 -20.19
C SER A 107 -16.58 -41.15 -20.75
N VAL A 108 -16.86 -41.17 -22.06
CA VAL A 108 -17.88 -40.31 -22.68
C VAL A 108 -19.27 -40.87 -22.40
N THR A 109 -19.48 -42.17 -22.60
CA THR A 109 -20.83 -42.77 -22.46
C THR A 109 -21.36 -42.79 -21.02
N GLU A 110 -20.48 -42.75 -20.02
CA GLU A 110 -20.84 -42.66 -18.59
C GLU A 110 -21.22 -41.24 -18.14
N MET A 111 -20.90 -40.21 -18.92
CA MET A 111 -21.24 -38.80 -18.62
C MET A 111 -22.47 -38.31 -19.38
N GLU A 112 -22.94 -39.06 -20.37
CA GLU A 112 -23.91 -38.58 -21.34
C GLU A 112 -25.33 -39.06 -21.06
N THR A 113 -26.26 -38.10 -21.12
CA THR A 113 -27.69 -38.28 -20.93
C THR A 113 -28.42 -37.88 -22.20
N PRO A 114 -29.68 -38.30 -22.41
CA PRO A 114 -30.42 -37.94 -23.61
C PRO A 114 -30.49 -36.43 -23.82
N VAL A 115 -30.26 -35.98 -25.05
CA VAL A 115 -30.37 -34.60 -25.51
C VAL A 115 -31.56 -34.45 -26.45
N SER A 116 -32.19 -33.27 -26.44
CA SER A 116 -33.25 -32.89 -27.38
C SER A 116 -32.73 -31.83 -28.36
N HIS A 117 -32.79 -32.11 -29.65
CA HIS A 117 -32.43 -31.17 -30.72
C HIS A 117 -31.00 -30.57 -30.61
N SER A 118 -30.05 -31.36 -30.10
CA SER A 118 -28.63 -31.00 -29.96
C SER A 118 -27.78 -32.24 -30.23
N CYS A 119 -26.47 -32.03 -30.42
CA CYS A 119 -25.48 -33.05 -30.70
C CYS A 119 -24.28 -32.84 -29.76
N THR A 120 -23.58 -33.92 -29.42
CA THR A 120 -22.32 -33.88 -28.70
C THR A 120 -21.18 -34.08 -29.68
N PHE A 121 -20.15 -33.24 -29.58
CA PHE A 121 -18.86 -33.48 -30.23
C PHE A 121 -17.92 -34.12 -29.21
N TRP A 122 -17.20 -35.15 -29.63
CA TRP A 122 -16.21 -35.84 -28.80
C TRP A 122 -14.92 -36.07 -29.58
N LEU A 123 -13.83 -36.20 -28.85
CA LEU A 123 -12.52 -36.52 -29.40
C LEU A 123 -11.67 -37.24 -28.37
N THR A 124 -10.76 -38.08 -28.83
CA THR A 124 -9.79 -38.76 -27.97
C THR A 124 -8.38 -38.30 -28.31
N LEU A 125 -7.64 -37.86 -27.31
CA LEU A 125 -6.26 -37.41 -27.44
C LEU A 125 -5.32 -38.15 -26.52
N ARG A 126 -4.04 -38.17 -26.88
CA ARG A 126 -2.96 -38.57 -25.98
C ARG A 126 -2.40 -37.33 -25.29
N LEU A 127 -2.31 -37.32 -23.96
CA LEU A 127 -1.68 -36.21 -23.25
C LEU A 127 -0.26 -35.95 -23.73
N LYS A 128 0.50 -37.03 -23.96
CA LYS A 128 1.86 -36.98 -24.49
C LYS A 128 1.84 -36.78 -26.00
N GLY A 129 2.55 -35.76 -26.47
CA GLY A 129 2.63 -35.39 -27.89
C GLY A 129 1.74 -34.21 -28.27
N ASN A 130 0.85 -33.77 -27.38
CA ASN A 130 0.05 -32.55 -27.57
C ASN A 130 0.71 -31.35 -26.90
N TYR A 131 0.83 -30.24 -27.64
CA TYR A 131 1.58 -29.03 -27.25
C TYR A 131 1.26 -28.56 -25.82
N LEU A 132 -0.02 -28.39 -25.50
CA LEU A 132 -0.50 -27.85 -24.23
C LEU A 132 -0.44 -28.86 -23.07
N PHE A 133 -0.78 -30.12 -23.33
CA PHE A 133 -0.92 -31.16 -22.30
C PHE A 133 0.42 -31.81 -21.91
N ASN A 134 1.47 -31.64 -22.73
CA ASN A 134 2.83 -32.10 -22.40
C ASN A 134 3.33 -31.51 -21.07
N ASN A 135 2.97 -30.26 -20.79
CA ASN A 135 3.37 -29.56 -19.57
C ASN A 135 2.74 -30.18 -18.30
N LEU A 136 1.58 -30.83 -18.42
CA LEU A 136 0.98 -31.61 -17.33
C LEU A 136 1.88 -32.78 -16.90
N ILE A 137 2.55 -33.41 -17.88
CA ILE A 137 3.45 -34.54 -17.66
C ILE A 137 4.75 -34.06 -17.00
N GLU A 138 5.22 -32.86 -17.36
CA GLU A 138 6.40 -32.24 -16.75
C GLU A 138 6.24 -32.02 -15.24
N VAL A 139 5.01 -31.86 -14.77
CA VAL A 139 4.62 -31.54 -13.39
C VAL A 139 4.58 -32.78 -12.46
N GLY A 140 5.24 -33.88 -12.85
CA GLY A 140 5.63 -34.95 -11.94
C GLY A 140 4.91 -36.28 -12.09
N VAL A 141 4.20 -36.48 -13.21
CA VAL A 141 3.71 -37.81 -13.60
C VAL A 141 4.91 -38.66 -14.06
N LYS A 142 5.23 -39.79 -13.38
CA LYS A 142 6.31 -40.66 -13.87
C LYS A 142 5.85 -41.40 -15.14
N ASN A 143 6.81 -41.73 -16.01
CA ASN A 143 6.55 -42.66 -17.12
C ASN A 143 6.03 -44.00 -16.54
N GLY A 144 4.76 -44.32 -16.80
CA GLY A 144 4.08 -45.51 -16.29
C GLY A 144 3.02 -45.25 -15.21
N ASP A 145 2.98 -44.06 -14.58
CA ASP A 145 1.96 -43.70 -13.57
C ASP A 145 0.60 -43.37 -14.21
N LEU A 146 0.62 -42.80 -15.42
CA LEU A 146 -0.53 -42.82 -16.30
C LEU A 146 -0.42 -44.08 -17.17
N PRO A 147 -1.51 -44.83 -17.41
CA PRO A 147 -1.57 -45.69 -18.59
C PRO A 147 -1.18 -44.85 -19.82
N GLN A 148 -0.89 -45.45 -20.98
CA GLN A 148 -1.01 -44.69 -22.24
C GLN A 148 -2.49 -44.35 -22.48
N ALA A 149 -3.11 -43.63 -21.54
CA ALA A 149 -4.52 -43.38 -21.43
C ALA A 149 -4.83 -42.32 -22.48
N ASP A 150 -5.39 -42.79 -23.57
CA ASP A 150 -6.21 -42.02 -24.46
C ASP A 150 -7.32 -41.35 -23.62
N ILE A 151 -7.39 -40.02 -23.67
CA ILE A 151 -8.37 -39.22 -22.93
C ILE A 151 -9.41 -38.72 -23.89
N SER A 152 -10.66 -39.05 -23.60
CA SER A 152 -11.79 -38.65 -24.41
C SER A 152 -12.48 -37.42 -23.81
N LEU A 153 -12.42 -36.32 -24.54
CA LEU A 153 -13.10 -35.06 -24.27
C LEU A 153 -14.47 -35.09 -24.96
N SER A 154 -15.54 -34.70 -24.27
CA SER A 154 -16.86 -34.48 -24.87
C SER A 154 -17.44 -33.12 -24.50
N GLY A 155 -18.17 -32.51 -25.43
CA GLY A 155 -18.82 -31.22 -25.26
C GLY A 155 -20.14 -31.17 -26.02
N ARG A 156 -21.21 -30.72 -25.34
CA ARG A 156 -22.53 -30.54 -25.97
C ARG A 156 -22.53 -29.27 -26.81
N LEU A 157 -23.11 -29.37 -28.00
CA LEU A 157 -23.24 -28.25 -28.92
C LEU A 157 -24.53 -27.46 -28.61
N ASP A 158 -24.41 -26.14 -28.53
CA ASP A 158 -25.51 -25.24 -28.25
C ASP A 158 -26.48 -25.16 -29.43
N ARG A 159 -27.77 -25.24 -29.11
CA ARG A 159 -28.84 -25.08 -30.10
C ARG A 159 -28.99 -23.61 -30.50
N GLY A 160 -29.24 -23.37 -31.78
CA GLY A 160 -29.61 -22.02 -32.29
C GLY A 160 -28.43 -21.14 -32.69
N ILE A 161 -27.19 -21.66 -32.62
CA ILE A 161 -25.99 -21.00 -33.16
C ILE A 161 -25.36 -21.89 -34.25
N SER A 162 -24.48 -21.32 -35.09
CA SER A 162 -23.80 -22.10 -36.13
C SER A 162 -22.94 -23.20 -35.52
N ALA A 163 -22.85 -24.35 -36.19
CA ALA A 163 -22.07 -25.50 -35.69
C ALA A 163 -20.61 -25.15 -35.43
N GLY A 164 -20.00 -24.33 -36.30
CA GLY A 164 -18.64 -23.82 -36.10
C GLY A 164 -18.47 -23.00 -34.82
N GLU A 165 -19.37 -22.02 -34.59
CA GLU A 165 -19.35 -21.21 -33.36
C GLU A 165 -19.60 -22.06 -32.12
N SER A 166 -20.53 -23.03 -32.19
CA SER A 166 -20.78 -23.94 -31.09
C SER A 166 -19.56 -24.82 -30.79
N ILE A 167 -18.95 -25.45 -31.79
CA ILE A 167 -17.76 -26.30 -31.60
C ILE A 167 -16.63 -25.50 -30.96
N LYS A 168 -16.48 -24.22 -31.32
CA LYS A 168 -15.48 -23.32 -30.76
C LYS A 168 -15.74 -22.96 -29.30
N LYS A 169 -17.01 -22.68 -28.95
CA LYS A 169 -17.44 -22.17 -27.63
C LYS A 169 -17.80 -23.24 -26.60
N SER A 170 -18.14 -24.45 -27.05
CA SER A 170 -18.48 -25.56 -26.16
C SER A 170 -17.33 -25.88 -25.21
N ARG A 171 -17.69 -26.16 -23.95
CA ARG A 171 -16.75 -26.65 -22.94
C ARG A 171 -16.64 -28.15 -23.06
N TYR A 172 -15.44 -28.61 -23.38
CA TYR A 172 -15.09 -30.02 -23.48
C TYR A 172 -14.58 -30.50 -22.13
N THR A 173 -15.15 -31.60 -21.66
CA THR A 173 -14.79 -32.18 -20.36
C THR A 173 -14.26 -33.60 -20.51
N ALA A 174 -13.27 -33.96 -19.70
CA ALA A 174 -12.80 -35.33 -19.57
C ALA A 174 -12.49 -35.65 -18.10
N VAL A 175 -12.84 -36.85 -17.67
CA VAL A 175 -12.40 -37.37 -16.36
C VAL A 175 -10.97 -37.87 -16.51
N LEU A 176 -10.06 -37.35 -15.69
CA LEU A 176 -8.69 -37.82 -15.62
C LEU A 176 -8.57 -38.90 -14.54
N PRO A 177 -7.69 -39.89 -14.69
CA PRO A 177 -7.37 -40.81 -13.61
C PRO A 177 -6.74 -40.06 -12.43
N ASP A 178 -6.85 -40.62 -11.23
CA ASP A 178 -6.14 -40.09 -10.07
C ASP A 178 -4.62 -40.18 -10.32
N PHE A 179 -3.91 -39.08 -10.09
CA PHE A 179 -2.45 -39.03 -10.22
C PHE A 179 -1.83 -38.18 -9.13
N LYS A 180 -0.51 -38.31 -8.95
CA LYS A 180 0.24 -37.43 -8.06
C LYS A 180 1.01 -36.40 -8.88
N LEU A 181 0.80 -35.12 -8.60
CA LEU A 181 1.66 -34.05 -9.13
C LEU A 181 2.65 -33.60 -8.07
N PHE A 182 3.80 -33.16 -8.55
CA PHE A 182 4.90 -32.65 -7.73
C PHE A 182 5.34 -33.61 -6.61
N LYS A 183 5.04 -34.91 -6.75
CA LYS A 183 5.27 -36.01 -5.78
C LYS A 183 4.53 -35.89 -4.42
N ILE A 184 3.76 -34.82 -4.20
CA ILE A 184 3.23 -34.47 -2.87
C ILE A 184 1.73 -34.30 -2.84
N PHE A 185 1.15 -33.92 -3.97
CA PHE A 185 -0.28 -33.70 -4.07
C PHE A 185 -0.91 -34.92 -4.70
N GLY A 186 -1.81 -35.57 -3.96
CA GLY A 186 -2.76 -36.50 -4.56
C GLY A 186 -3.84 -35.69 -5.26
N PHE A 187 -4.00 -35.88 -6.55
CA PHE A 187 -5.06 -35.27 -7.33
C PHE A 187 -6.09 -36.36 -7.60
N ASN A 188 -7.27 -36.22 -6.99
CA ASN A 188 -8.34 -37.20 -7.05
C ASN A 188 -9.60 -36.59 -7.67
N ASN A 189 -10.45 -37.41 -8.30
CA ASN A 189 -11.73 -36.99 -8.90
C ASN A 189 -11.58 -35.84 -9.90
N LEU A 190 -10.58 -35.95 -10.78
CA LEU A 190 -10.16 -34.85 -11.64
C LEU A 190 -11.01 -34.72 -12.90
N ILE A 191 -11.43 -33.50 -13.20
CA ILE A 191 -12.16 -33.12 -14.40
C ILE A 191 -11.35 -32.09 -15.16
N LEU A 192 -10.80 -32.50 -16.30
CA LEU A 192 -10.21 -31.61 -17.30
C LEU A 192 -11.33 -30.85 -18.01
N LYS A 193 -11.22 -29.53 -18.07
CA LYS A 193 -12.08 -28.65 -18.87
C LYS A 193 -11.24 -27.92 -19.90
N TYR A 194 -11.68 -27.95 -21.15
CA TYR A 194 -10.99 -27.34 -22.28
C TYR A 194 -11.97 -26.66 -23.23
N GLN A 195 -11.54 -25.59 -23.90
CA GLN A 195 -12.36 -24.88 -24.88
C GLN A 195 -11.48 -24.48 -26.05
N PHE A 196 -11.93 -24.72 -27.28
CA PHE A 196 -11.12 -24.43 -28.47
C PHE A 196 -10.91 -22.93 -28.72
N ASP A 197 -11.88 -22.08 -28.36
CA ASP A 197 -11.72 -20.62 -28.42
C ASP A 197 -10.59 -20.10 -27.50
N ASN A 198 -10.26 -20.85 -26.45
CA ASN A 198 -9.17 -20.57 -25.52
C ASN A 198 -8.14 -21.71 -25.58
N TYR A 199 -7.72 -22.05 -26.79
CA TYR A 199 -6.92 -23.25 -27.07
C TYR A 199 -5.61 -23.36 -26.29
N ALA A 200 -5.08 -22.24 -25.76
CA ALA A 200 -3.81 -22.16 -25.03
C ALA A 200 -3.96 -22.41 -23.53
N LYS A 201 -5.18 -22.68 -23.03
CA LYS A 201 -5.45 -22.85 -21.59
C LYS A 201 -6.35 -24.06 -21.33
N TYR A 202 -6.13 -24.71 -20.19
CA TYR A 202 -7.02 -25.73 -19.67
C TYR A 202 -7.16 -25.60 -18.16
N GLU A 203 -8.26 -26.13 -17.63
CA GLU A 203 -8.57 -26.14 -16.20
C GLU A 203 -8.72 -27.59 -15.74
N ILE A 204 -8.15 -27.95 -14.58
CA ILE A 204 -8.37 -29.23 -13.92
C ILE A 204 -9.04 -28.95 -12.59
N ALA A 205 -10.32 -29.31 -12.47
CA ALA A 205 -11.07 -29.22 -11.24
C ALA A 205 -11.06 -30.58 -10.52
N GLY A 206 -10.97 -30.58 -9.21
CA GLY A 206 -11.07 -31.80 -8.41
C GLY A 206 -10.57 -31.60 -6.99
N THR A 207 -10.29 -32.71 -6.33
CA THR A 207 -9.84 -32.75 -4.94
C THR A 207 -8.34 -32.97 -4.87
N ILE A 208 -7.65 -32.12 -4.13
CA ILE A 208 -6.20 -32.14 -3.97
C ILE A 208 -5.87 -32.46 -2.51
N THR A 209 -5.19 -33.58 -2.29
CA THR A 209 -4.79 -34.04 -0.96
C THR A 209 -3.31 -33.72 -0.72
N LEU A 210 -2.99 -33.16 0.44
CA LEU A 210 -1.65 -32.76 0.85
C LEU A 210 -1.33 -33.31 2.25
N ASP A 211 -0.24 -34.06 2.37
CA ASP A 211 0.24 -34.59 3.65
C ASP A 211 1.11 -33.53 4.35
N LEU A 212 0.67 -33.01 5.50
CA LEU A 212 1.41 -32.05 6.33
C LEU A 212 1.40 -32.49 7.79
N PHE A 213 2.56 -32.44 8.46
CA PHE A 213 2.68 -32.66 9.91
C PHE A 213 1.93 -33.93 10.37
N GLN A 214 2.14 -35.04 9.66
CA GLN A 214 1.55 -36.36 9.93
C GLN A 214 0.02 -36.46 9.72
N LYS A 215 -0.59 -35.50 9.03
CA LYS A 215 -2.02 -35.46 8.70
C LYS A 215 -2.25 -35.14 7.22
N THR A 216 -3.26 -35.76 6.61
CA THR A 216 -3.65 -35.49 5.22
C THR A 216 -4.76 -34.45 5.17
N TYR A 217 -4.53 -33.35 4.46
CA TYR A 217 -5.49 -32.28 4.24
C TYR A 217 -6.09 -32.39 2.85
N CYS A 218 -7.39 -32.11 2.72
CA CYS A 218 -8.13 -32.14 1.47
C CYS A 218 -8.49 -30.72 1.05
N PHE A 219 -8.21 -30.35 -0.20
CA PHE A 219 -8.58 -29.06 -0.79
C PHE A 219 -9.38 -29.26 -2.06
N ASP A 220 -10.47 -28.50 -2.22
CA ASP A 220 -11.28 -28.46 -3.44
C ASP A 220 -11.02 -27.15 -4.20
N GLY A 221 -10.99 -27.27 -5.52
CA GLY A 221 -10.88 -26.13 -6.41
C GLY A 221 -10.43 -26.53 -7.80
N ALA A 222 -9.89 -25.55 -8.53
CA ALA A 222 -9.45 -25.74 -9.90
C ALA A 222 -8.03 -25.21 -10.10
N LEU A 223 -7.24 -25.99 -10.83
CA LEU A 223 -5.91 -25.65 -11.30
C LEU A 223 -6.04 -25.18 -12.75
N SER A 224 -5.64 -23.95 -13.03
CA SER A 224 -5.58 -23.38 -14.38
C SER A 224 -4.15 -23.49 -14.89
N ALA A 225 -3.98 -24.00 -16.10
CA ALA A 225 -2.68 -24.12 -16.74
C ALA A 225 -2.71 -23.57 -18.17
N ASP A 226 -1.58 -23.01 -18.58
CA ASP A 226 -1.32 -22.55 -19.95
C ASP A 226 0.04 -23.05 -20.47
N GLU A 227 0.53 -22.50 -21.57
CA GLU A 227 1.83 -22.89 -22.15
C GLU A 227 3.04 -22.50 -21.26
N LYS A 228 2.88 -21.55 -20.33
CA LYS A 228 3.96 -20.94 -19.51
C LYS A 228 3.87 -21.26 -18.04
N GLN A 229 2.67 -21.44 -17.50
CA GLN A 229 2.48 -21.55 -16.06
C GLN A 229 1.28 -22.41 -15.63
N VAL A 230 1.29 -22.78 -14.36
CA VAL A 230 0.22 -23.43 -13.62
C VAL A 230 -0.10 -22.59 -12.40
N GLN A 231 -1.38 -22.29 -12.21
CA GLN A 231 -1.87 -21.53 -11.06
C GLN A 231 -3.08 -22.21 -10.44
N ALA A 232 -3.13 -22.26 -9.11
CA ALA A 232 -4.27 -22.77 -8.37
C ALA A 232 -4.46 -21.99 -7.07
N SER A 233 -5.72 -21.77 -6.70
CA SER A 233 -6.10 -21.36 -5.34
C SER A 233 -7.26 -22.24 -4.91
N LEU A 234 -6.98 -23.12 -3.95
CA LEU A 234 -7.90 -24.14 -3.47
C LEU A 234 -8.31 -23.87 -2.04
N LYS A 235 -9.51 -24.29 -1.68
CA LYS A 235 -10.04 -24.14 -0.32
C LYS A 235 -10.20 -25.50 0.33
N ILE A 236 -10.03 -25.58 1.64
CA ILE A 236 -10.19 -26.85 2.36
C ILE A 236 -11.59 -27.46 2.16
N CYS A 237 -11.66 -28.77 1.90
CA CYS A 237 -12.91 -29.49 1.58
C CYS A 237 -13.91 -29.49 2.75
N HIS A 238 -13.42 -29.56 3.99
CA HIS A 238 -14.22 -29.72 5.20
C HIS A 238 -13.87 -28.59 6.18
N LYS A 239 -14.86 -28.00 6.86
CA LYS A 239 -14.64 -27.01 7.93
C LYS A 239 -14.76 -27.69 9.30
N GLY A 240 -13.81 -27.46 10.22
CA GLY A 240 -13.82 -28.00 11.59
C GLY A 240 -12.43 -28.36 12.13
N SER A 241 -12.33 -29.02 13.29
CA SER A 241 -11.03 -29.40 13.92
C SER A 241 -10.16 -30.32 13.04
N GLU A 242 -10.78 -31.12 12.18
CA GLU A 242 -10.07 -31.93 11.19
C GLU A 242 -9.41 -31.10 10.08
N SER A 243 -9.69 -29.81 9.99
CA SER A 243 -9.12 -28.87 9.00
C SER A 243 -8.04 -27.93 9.56
N THR A 244 -7.67 -28.08 10.83
CA THR A 244 -6.68 -27.24 11.53
C THR A 244 -5.29 -27.90 11.56
N ILE A 245 -4.24 -27.08 11.43
CA ILE A 245 -2.84 -27.45 11.76
C ILE A 245 -2.57 -26.99 13.20
N GLU A 246 -2.60 -27.92 14.15
CA GLU A 246 -2.42 -27.62 15.58
C GLU A 246 -0.95 -27.53 16.03
N GLN A 247 -0.05 -28.24 15.34
CA GLN A 247 1.37 -28.32 15.71
C GLN A 247 2.26 -28.09 14.48
N PRO A 248 2.32 -26.86 13.94
CA PRO A 248 3.21 -26.55 12.83
C PRO A 248 4.66 -26.86 13.21
N PHE A 249 5.38 -27.48 12.26
CA PHE A 249 6.76 -27.94 12.43
C PHE A 249 6.96 -28.87 13.64
N ASP A 250 6.06 -29.85 13.80
CA ASP A 250 6.09 -30.82 14.90
C ASP A 250 6.12 -30.15 16.29
N GLY A 251 5.41 -29.03 16.42
CA GLY A 251 5.31 -28.25 17.66
C GLY A 251 6.54 -27.40 17.97
N ARG A 252 7.46 -27.21 17.02
CA ARG A 252 8.60 -26.29 17.18
C ARG A 252 8.21 -24.82 17.02
N MET A 253 7.16 -24.53 16.27
CA MET A 253 6.52 -23.20 16.25
C MET A 253 5.40 -23.18 17.30
N THR A 254 5.80 -22.95 18.55
CA THR A 254 4.93 -23.15 19.72
C THR A 254 3.82 -22.11 19.82
N GLY A 255 2.64 -22.52 20.28
CA GLY A 255 1.47 -21.64 20.49
C GLY A 255 0.68 -21.26 19.23
N VAL A 256 1.20 -21.55 18.04
CA VAL A 256 0.63 -21.17 16.74
C VAL A 256 -0.22 -22.31 16.17
N THR A 257 -1.44 -21.98 15.74
CA THR A 257 -2.31 -22.90 15.00
C THR A 257 -2.81 -22.24 13.70
N PHE A 258 -3.00 -23.02 12.64
CA PHE A 258 -3.55 -22.55 11.37
C PHE A 258 -4.93 -23.15 11.13
N ASP A 259 -5.94 -22.30 11.01
CA ASP A 259 -7.33 -22.58 10.68
C ASP A 259 -7.69 -22.08 9.27
N ASP A 260 -8.89 -22.42 8.78
CA ASP A 260 -9.44 -21.95 7.49
C ASP A 260 -8.44 -22.04 6.32
N LEU A 261 -7.81 -23.21 6.19
CA LEU A 261 -6.71 -23.40 5.26
C LEU A 261 -7.14 -23.22 3.81
N SER A 262 -6.27 -22.56 3.06
CA SER A 262 -6.32 -22.49 1.60
C SER A 262 -4.94 -22.80 1.05
N PHE A 263 -4.91 -23.46 -0.10
CA PHE A 263 -3.67 -23.92 -0.72
C PHE A 263 -3.47 -23.21 -2.06
N GLY A 264 -2.25 -22.75 -2.31
CA GLY A 264 -1.86 -22.01 -3.50
C GLY A 264 -0.70 -22.66 -4.24
N ILE A 265 -0.80 -22.68 -5.57
CA ILE A 265 0.28 -23.07 -6.49
C ILE A 265 0.51 -21.92 -7.45
N ASP A 266 1.78 -21.55 -7.64
CA ASP A 266 2.24 -20.76 -8.77
C ASP A 266 3.53 -21.39 -9.33
N TYR A 267 3.44 -22.00 -10.50
CA TYR A 267 4.54 -22.75 -11.12
C TYR A 267 4.77 -22.30 -12.56
N THR A 268 6.00 -21.89 -12.88
CA THR A 268 6.39 -21.52 -14.25
C THR A 268 7.18 -22.65 -14.92
N PHE A 269 6.75 -23.07 -16.11
CA PHE A 269 7.43 -24.08 -16.92
C PHE A 269 8.80 -23.58 -17.41
N ALA A 270 9.71 -24.51 -17.70
CA ALA A 270 11.01 -24.16 -18.27
C ALA A 270 10.85 -23.73 -19.74
N VAL A 271 11.41 -22.58 -20.12
CA VAL A 271 11.46 -22.14 -21.53
C VAL A 271 12.85 -22.51 -22.10
N PRO A 272 12.94 -23.47 -23.04
CA PRO A 272 14.23 -23.98 -23.54
C PRO A 272 15.13 -22.89 -24.13
N GLU A 273 14.55 -21.87 -24.76
CA GLU A 273 15.28 -20.79 -25.44
C GLU A 273 15.88 -19.74 -24.50
N LYS A 274 15.40 -19.62 -23.26
CA LYS A 274 15.78 -18.54 -22.33
C LYS A 274 16.69 -18.98 -21.17
N LYS A 275 17.11 -20.25 -21.09
CA LYS A 275 17.83 -20.82 -19.93
C LYS A 275 17.16 -20.47 -18.58
N GLN A 276 15.83 -20.31 -18.57
CA GLN A 276 15.10 -19.95 -17.36
C GLN A 276 14.80 -21.23 -16.57
N SER A 277 15.34 -21.31 -15.34
CA SER A 277 15.11 -22.45 -14.45
C SER A 277 13.64 -22.56 -14.05
N LYS A 278 13.17 -23.79 -13.80
CA LYS A 278 11.86 -24.08 -13.24
C LYS A 278 11.73 -23.37 -11.88
N VAL A 279 10.67 -22.60 -11.68
CA VAL A 279 10.37 -22.00 -10.37
C VAL A 279 8.93 -22.32 -10.01
N GLY A 280 8.75 -23.06 -8.92
CA GLY A 280 7.46 -23.36 -8.32
C GLY A 280 7.40 -22.79 -6.91
N LEU A 281 6.41 -21.94 -6.65
CA LEU A 281 6.05 -21.45 -5.34
C LEU A 281 4.77 -22.18 -4.90
N TYR A 282 4.84 -22.84 -3.74
CA TYR A 282 3.69 -23.51 -3.12
C TYR A 282 3.52 -22.98 -1.71
N TRP A 283 2.27 -22.73 -1.32
CA TRP A 283 1.96 -22.23 0.01
C TRP A 283 0.63 -22.72 0.52
N VAL A 284 0.52 -22.84 1.84
CA VAL A 284 -0.75 -22.95 2.56
C VAL A 284 -0.96 -21.65 3.31
N LYS A 285 -2.03 -20.94 2.98
CA LYS A 285 -2.50 -19.78 3.74
C LYS A 285 -3.52 -20.24 4.77
N GLY A 286 -3.43 -19.73 5.99
CA GLY A 286 -4.43 -19.98 7.03
C GLY A 286 -4.68 -18.75 7.89
N THR A 287 -5.82 -18.78 8.56
CA THR A 287 -6.10 -17.91 9.70
C THR A 287 -5.30 -18.42 10.89
N ILE A 288 -4.50 -17.55 11.49
CA ILE A 288 -3.64 -17.92 12.61
C ILE A 288 -4.36 -17.63 13.90
N ASN A 289 -4.51 -18.68 14.70
CA ASN A 289 -4.87 -18.58 16.09
C ASN A 289 -3.60 -18.65 16.94
N TYR A 290 -3.36 -17.58 17.68
CA TYR A 290 -2.18 -17.43 18.54
C TYR A 290 -2.63 -16.77 19.85
N ALA A 291 -2.98 -17.61 20.83
CA ALA A 291 -3.61 -17.24 22.10
C ALA A 291 -4.90 -16.39 21.96
N LYS A 292 -5.05 -15.33 22.78
CA LYS A 292 -6.18 -14.35 22.73
C LYS A 292 -6.04 -13.32 21.58
N LEU A 293 -5.03 -13.55 20.74
CA LEU A 293 -4.84 -13.11 19.37
C LEU A 293 -6.10 -12.84 18.54
N PRO A 294 -6.49 -11.60 18.14
CA PRO A 294 -7.45 -11.49 17.06
C PRO A 294 -6.85 -12.11 15.79
N ALA A 295 -7.62 -12.96 15.11
CA ALA A 295 -7.26 -13.72 13.92
C ALA A 295 -6.24 -13.00 13.02
N LEU A 296 -5.02 -13.54 12.96
CA LEU A 296 -3.96 -13.07 12.06
C LEU A 296 -4.00 -13.89 10.77
N ASN A 297 -3.27 -13.46 9.73
CA ASN A 297 -3.08 -14.26 8.52
C ASN A 297 -1.64 -14.76 8.49
N GLY A 298 -1.46 -16.02 8.11
CA GLY A 298 -0.14 -16.61 7.97
C GLY A 298 -0.06 -17.57 6.80
N TYR A 299 1.19 -17.84 6.43
CA TYR A 299 1.56 -18.63 5.28
C TYR A 299 2.59 -19.68 5.70
N LEU A 300 2.39 -20.91 5.24
CA LEU A 300 3.40 -21.96 5.23
C LEU A 300 3.91 -22.10 3.80
N TYR A 301 5.23 -21.98 3.64
CA TYR A 301 5.92 -22.10 2.36
C TYR A 301 6.65 -23.44 2.28
N PHE A 302 6.66 -23.99 1.08
CA PHE A 302 7.19 -25.32 0.81
C PHE A 302 8.28 -25.27 -0.26
N LEU A 303 9.33 -26.05 -0.02
CA LEU A 303 10.26 -26.47 -1.06
C LEU A 303 10.03 -27.96 -1.28
N ASP A 304 9.53 -28.31 -2.47
CA ASP A 304 9.01 -29.64 -2.77
C ASP A 304 8.01 -30.11 -1.70
N ASN A 305 8.34 -31.18 -0.97
CA ASN A 305 7.48 -31.82 0.04
C ASN A 305 7.72 -31.34 1.46
N THR A 306 8.66 -30.43 1.68
CA THR A 306 9.06 -30.07 3.03
C THR A 306 8.68 -28.62 3.33
N PRO A 307 7.92 -28.36 4.41
CA PRO A 307 7.72 -26.99 4.87
C PRO A 307 9.07 -26.40 5.26
N ILE A 308 9.39 -25.22 4.71
CA ILE A 308 10.67 -24.54 4.94
C ILE A 308 10.52 -23.28 5.81
N LEU A 309 9.37 -22.61 5.71
CA LEU A 309 9.11 -21.34 6.38
C LEU A 309 7.62 -21.22 6.73
N ALA A 310 7.30 -20.97 7.99
CA ALA A 310 6.04 -20.30 8.36
C ALA A 310 6.31 -18.81 8.52
N SER A 311 5.39 -17.96 8.06
CA SER A 311 5.42 -16.53 8.30
C SER A 311 4.03 -16.03 8.66
N VAL A 312 3.94 -15.24 9.72
CA VAL A 312 2.71 -14.65 10.24
C VAL A 312 2.95 -13.15 10.36
N ALA A 313 2.22 -12.38 9.55
CA ALA A 313 2.35 -10.93 9.55
C ALA A 313 1.58 -10.32 10.73
N ILE A 314 2.24 -9.45 11.48
CA ILE A 314 1.63 -8.66 12.54
C ILE A 314 1.20 -7.32 11.91
N ASN A 315 -0.10 -7.11 11.83
CA ASN A 315 -0.72 -5.96 11.17
C ASN A 315 -1.37 -4.96 12.16
N LYS A 316 -1.16 -5.15 13.45
CA LYS A 316 -1.65 -4.31 14.54
C LYS A 316 -0.63 -4.30 15.67
N ASP A 317 -0.74 -3.32 16.55
CA ASP A 317 0.07 -3.26 17.77
C ASP A 317 -0.20 -4.50 18.65
N LEU A 318 0.87 -5.15 19.12
CA LEU A 318 0.83 -6.32 20.00
C LEU A 318 1.84 -6.19 21.13
N SER A 319 1.44 -6.46 22.37
CA SER A 319 2.40 -6.52 23.49
C SER A 319 3.31 -7.75 23.37
N ILE A 320 4.57 -7.55 23.73
CA ILE A 320 5.57 -8.62 23.89
C ILE A 320 5.14 -9.66 24.92
N HIS A 321 4.42 -9.24 25.95
CA HIS A 321 3.85 -10.12 26.95
C HIS A 321 2.87 -11.10 26.29
N ASP A 322 1.93 -10.61 25.48
CA ASP A 322 0.93 -11.44 24.83
C ASP A 322 1.56 -12.44 23.85
N ILE A 323 2.56 -12.01 23.07
CA ILE A 323 3.26 -12.88 22.11
C ILE A 323 4.03 -13.99 22.82
N PHE A 324 4.76 -13.67 23.89
CA PHE A 324 5.54 -14.68 24.58
C PHE A 324 4.66 -15.56 25.47
N GLU A 325 3.68 -15.02 26.18
CA GLU A 325 2.70 -15.85 26.91
C GLU A 325 2.02 -16.85 25.96
N ALA A 326 1.67 -16.43 24.74
CA ALA A 326 1.15 -17.33 23.71
C ALA A 326 2.16 -18.40 23.26
N SER A 327 3.44 -18.05 23.14
CA SER A 327 4.51 -18.96 22.71
C SER A 327 4.74 -20.11 23.69
N PHE A 328 4.50 -19.91 24.98
CA PHE A 328 4.83 -20.88 26.01
C PHE A 328 3.56 -21.51 26.58
N ALA A 329 3.22 -22.71 26.11
CA ALA A 329 2.03 -23.46 26.54
C ALA A 329 2.00 -23.87 28.03
N SER A 330 3.02 -23.54 28.83
CA SER A 330 3.14 -23.95 30.23
C SER A 330 3.01 -22.75 31.18
N PHE A 331 2.26 -22.94 32.29
CA PHE A 331 2.14 -21.99 33.40
C PHE A 331 3.46 -21.58 34.08
N LEU A 332 4.60 -22.15 33.68
CA LEU A 332 5.90 -21.90 34.28
C LEU A 332 6.67 -20.74 33.63
N PHE A 333 6.28 -20.31 32.42
CA PHE A 333 6.88 -19.14 31.79
C PHE A 333 6.01 -17.92 32.03
N SER A 334 6.54 -16.93 32.74
CA SER A 334 5.95 -15.60 32.86
C SER A 334 6.95 -14.58 32.35
N TRP A 335 6.55 -13.72 31.41
CA TRP A 335 7.37 -12.57 31.05
C TRP A 335 7.70 -11.78 32.32
N PRO A 336 8.99 -11.48 32.60
CA PRO A 336 9.37 -10.86 33.85
C PRO A 336 8.67 -9.51 34.04
N SER A 337 7.99 -9.29 35.16
CA SER A 337 7.24 -8.05 35.41
C SER A 337 8.12 -6.80 35.55
N ASP A 338 9.40 -7.04 35.85
CA ASP A 338 10.48 -6.07 35.93
C ASP A 338 11.12 -5.76 34.57
N PHE A 339 10.73 -6.44 33.49
CA PHE A 339 11.11 -6.06 32.13
C PHE A 339 10.18 -4.99 31.59
N ILE A 340 10.67 -4.24 30.59
CA ILE A 340 9.81 -3.31 29.86
C ILE A 340 8.75 -4.08 29.07
N ASP A 341 7.55 -3.52 29.02
CA ASP A 341 6.51 -3.98 28.12
C ASP A 341 6.75 -3.30 26.77
N ILE A 342 7.06 -4.11 25.76
CA ILE A 342 7.38 -3.65 24.41
C ILE A 342 6.15 -3.87 23.55
N VAL A 343 5.70 -2.83 22.85
CA VAL A 343 4.63 -2.95 21.86
C VAL A 343 5.28 -3.12 20.49
N PHE A 344 4.99 -4.25 19.85
CA PHE A 344 5.39 -4.53 18.48
C PHE A 344 4.41 -3.91 17.50
N HIS A 345 4.92 -3.15 16.56
CA HIS A 345 4.15 -2.39 15.59
C HIS A 345 3.83 -3.20 14.32
N PRO A 346 2.82 -2.75 13.53
CA PRO A 346 2.57 -3.27 12.20
C PRO A 346 3.84 -3.32 11.34
N GLY A 347 4.04 -4.43 10.62
CA GLY A 347 5.27 -4.71 9.88
C GLY A 347 6.21 -5.69 10.60
N SER A 348 5.96 -5.96 11.89
CA SER A 348 6.58 -7.10 12.59
C SER A 348 6.12 -8.43 11.96
N ASN A 349 6.96 -9.46 12.07
CA ASN A 349 6.69 -10.78 11.48
C ASN A 349 7.14 -11.90 12.42
N LEU A 350 6.21 -12.78 12.77
CA LEU A 350 6.51 -13.99 13.50
C LEU A 350 6.76 -15.11 12.49
N TYR A 351 7.92 -15.76 12.54
CA TYR A 351 8.27 -16.78 11.58
C TYR A 351 8.95 -17.99 12.21
N TYR A 352 8.75 -19.15 11.60
CA TYR A 352 9.54 -20.34 11.90
C TYR A 352 10.23 -20.81 10.65
N ARG A 353 11.55 -20.90 10.68
CA ARG A 353 12.33 -21.54 9.62
C ARG A 353 12.81 -22.90 10.08
N ARG A 354 12.66 -23.91 9.23
CA ARG A 354 13.18 -25.25 9.49
C ARG A 354 14.69 -25.22 9.73
N GLU A 355 15.13 -25.94 10.76
CA GLU A 355 16.55 -26.24 10.98
C GLU A 355 17.06 -27.17 9.87
N THR A 356 18.15 -26.80 9.21
CA THR A 356 18.75 -27.58 8.12
C THR A 356 20.25 -27.74 8.37
N ASP A 357 20.77 -28.93 8.08
CA ASP A 357 22.22 -29.19 8.08
C ASP A 357 22.88 -28.75 6.74
N GLY A 358 22.09 -28.24 5.79
CA GLY A 358 22.54 -27.78 4.47
C GLY A 358 23.06 -26.33 4.44
N ASP A 359 23.44 -25.84 3.25
CA ASP A 359 23.89 -24.45 3.07
C ASP A 359 22.73 -23.46 3.23
N ILE A 360 22.68 -22.83 4.40
CA ILE A 360 21.71 -21.80 4.80
C ILE A 360 21.59 -20.70 3.73
N LYS A 361 22.69 -20.34 3.04
CA LYS A 361 22.71 -19.28 2.02
C LYS A 361 21.95 -19.68 0.76
N GLN A 362 22.04 -20.95 0.38
CA GLN A 362 21.36 -21.45 -0.81
C GLN A 362 19.84 -21.46 -0.60
N GLU A 363 19.37 -21.93 0.56
CA GLU A 363 17.95 -21.86 0.91
C GLU A 363 17.45 -20.41 1.09
N ASN A 364 18.26 -19.51 1.68
CA ASN A 364 17.90 -18.08 1.74
C ASN A 364 17.76 -17.47 0.36
N THR A 365 18.67 -17.80 -0.57
CA THR A 365 18.55 -17.32 -1.96
C THR A 365 17.24 -17.76 -2.59
N ILE A 366 16.80 -19.00 -2.31
CA ILE A 366 15.50 -19.50 -2.77
C ILE A 366 14.36 -18.72 -2.09
N ILE A 367 14.35 -18.60 -0.77
CA ILE A 367 13.32 -17.87 -0.01
C ILE A 367 13.22 -16.40 -0.44
N SER A 368 14.34 -15.70 -0.60
CA SER A 368 14.39 -14.31 -1.05
C SER A 368 13.89 -14.17 -2.49
N SER A 369 14.20 -15.12 -3.38
CA SER A 369 13.63 -15.13 -4.74
C SER A 369 12.11 -15.39 -4.74
N LEU A 370 11.60 -16.13 -3.75
CA LEU A 370 10.16 -16.31 -3.54
C LEU A 370 9.54 -15.02 -2.99
N ALA A 371 10.24 -14.28 -2.12
CA ALA A 371 9.81 -12.99 -1.58
C ALA A 371 9.74 -11.89 -2.66
N GLU A 372 10.72 -11.84 -3.57
CA GLU A 372 10.71 -10.90 -4.71
C GLU A 372 9.52 -11.12 -5.64
N LYS A 373 9.08 -12.39 -5.79
CA LYS A 373 7.94 -12.75 -6.63
C LYS A 373 6.59 -12.68 -5.90
N SER A 374 6.59 -12.70 -4.57
CA SER A 374 5.39 -12.81 -3.75
C SER A 374 5.17 -11.53 -2.94
N LEU A 375 4.08 -10.81 -3.21
CA LEU A 375 3.59 -9.70 -2.38
C LEU A 375 3.18 -10.14 -0.95
N LEU A 376 3.35 -11.42 -0.60
CA LEU A 376 2.88 -12.03 0.66
C LEU A 376 3.99 -12.25 1.70
N LEU A 377 5.26 -12.09 1.33
CA LEU A 377 6.41 -12.18 2.24
C LEU A 377 6.85 -10.78 2.67
N ASN A 378 7.36 -10.66 3.91
CA ASN A 378 7.91 -9.39 4.38
C ASN A 378 9.23 -9.11 3.65
N GLN A 379 9.27 -8.03 2.88
CA GLN A 379 10.43 -7.63 2.07
C GLN A 379 11.57 -7.05 2.92
N ASP A 380 11.29 -6.64 4.16
CA ASP A 380 12.30 -6.11 5.08
C ASP A 380 13.19 -7.21 5.70
N ILE A 381 12.81 -8.49 5.52
CA ILE A 381 13.57 -9.65 6.00
C ILE A 381 14.39 -10.22 4.85
N THR A 382 15.67 -9.86 4.82
CA THR A 382 16.61 -10.36 3.80
C THR A 382 17.12 -11.77 4.09
N ASP A 383 17.17 -12.16 5.37
CA ASP A 383 17.72 -13.43 5.85
C ASP A 383 16.91 -14.00 7.02
N TYR A 384 16.05 -14.99 6.75
CA TYR A 384 15.30 -15.71 7.79
C TYR A 384 16.25 -16.64 8.57
N GLN A 385 16.35 -16.49 9.90
CA GLN A 385 17.23 -17.35 10.72
C GLN A 385 16.57 -18.71 11.03
N PRO A 386 17.32 -19.82 11.11
CA PRO A 386 16.77 -21.11 11.52
C PRO A 386 16.15 -21.07 12.93
N GLY A 387 15.02 -21.71 13.13
CA GLY A 387 14.29 -21.75 14.41
C GLY A 387 13.05 -20.86 14.43
N PHE A 388 12.52 -20.64 15.64
CA PHE A 388 11.35 -19.80 15.87
C PHE A 388 11.78 -18.38 16.25
N HIS A 389 11.34 -17.39 15.47
CA HIS A 389 11.80 -16.02 15.60
C HIS A 389 10.66 -15.02 15.44
N LEU A 390 10.86 -13.85 16.03
CA LEU A 390 10.05 -12.67 15.84
C LEU A 390 10.94 -11.56 15.28
N TYR A 391 10.73 -11.22 14.02
CA TYR A 391 11.22 -9.97 13.47
C TYR A 391 10.35 -8.83 13.98
N ALA A 392 10.89 -8.03 14.88
CA ALA A 392 10.17 -7.04 15.65
C ALA A 392 10.51 -5.62 15.20
N LEU A 393 9.47 -4.81 15.03
CA LEU A 393 9.53 -3.36 14.97
C LEU A 393 8.89 -2.80 16.24
N PHE A 394 9.63 -2.04 17.05
CA PHE A 394 9.12 -1.55 18.33
C PHE A 394 9.86 -0.32 18.84
N ASP A 395 9.22 0.39 19.76
CA ASP A 395 9.76 1.60 20.35
C ASP A 395 10.22 1.37 21.79
N ILE A 396 11.38 1.91 22.15
CA ILE A 396 11.85 2.03 23.55
C ILE A 396 12.04 3.51 23.88
N THR A 397 11.41 3.99 24.95
CA THR A 397 11.59 5.37 25.42
C THR A 397 12.55 5.41 26.62
N LEU A 398 13.68 6.11 26.46
CA LEU A 398 14.62 6.40 27.54
C LEU A 398 14.42 7.87 28.01
N ILE A 399 15.19 8.79 27.43
CA ILE A 399 14.90 10.23 27.35
C ILE A 399 14.14 10.51 26.05
N GLU A 400 14.64 9.95 24.96
CA GLU A 400 14.04 9.97 23.63
C GLU A 400 13.48 8.60 23.28
N THR A 401 12.49 8.57 22.38
CA THR A 401 11.92 7.34 21.85
C THR A 401 12.80 6.80 20.71
N LEU A 402 13.42 5.65 20.94
CA LEU A 402 14.22 4.91 19.98
C LEU A 402 13.32 3.92 19.24
N LYS A 403 13.23 4.07 17.92
CA LYS A 403 12.57 3.09 17.05
C LYS A 403 13.55 1.99 16.69
N LEU A 404 13.23 0.76 17.05
CA LEU A 404 14.10 -0.39 16.92
C LEU A 404 13.52 -1.40 15.94
N LYS A 405 14.44 -2.05 15.22
CA LYS A 405 14.18 -3.23 14.43
C LYS A 405 15.14 -4.33 14.85
N GLY A 406 14.66 -5.54 15.06
CA GLY A 406 15.50 -6.63 15.53
C GLY A 406 14.88 -7.99 15.36
N ASP A 407 15.71 -9.02 15.33
CA ASP A 407 15.30 -10.42 15.31
C ASP A 407 15.39 -10.98 16.74
N ILE A 408 14.30 -11.58 17.20
CA ILE A 408 14.15 -12.10 18.56
C ILE A 408 13.93 -13.60 18.45
N GLN A 409 14.84 -14.39 18.99
CA GLN A 409 14.74 -15.84 19.00
C GLN A 409 13.84 -16.31 20.15
N ILE A 410 12.86 -17.14 19.83
CA ILE A 410 11.96 -17.81 20.76
C ILE A 410 12.39 -19.27 20.85
N THR A 411 12.78 -19.73 22.04
CA THR A 411 13.21 -21.11 22.28
C THR A 411 12.29 -21.77 23.29
N LYS A 412 12.42 -23.08 23.53
CA LYS A 412 11.66 -23.76 24.60
C LYS A 412 12.06 -23.31 26.02
N GLU A 413 13.29 -22.79 26.18
CA GLU A 413 13.84 -22.37 27.47
C GLU A 413 13.54 -20.89 27.80
N GLY A 414 13.07 -20.12 26.82
CA GLY A 414 12.83 -18.69 26.95
C GLY A 414 13.14 -17.93 25.67
N VAL A 415 13.26 -16.61 25.80
CA VAL A 415 13.47 -15.67 24.70
C VAL A 415 14.87 -15.09 24.78
N ASN A 416 15.53 -14.91 23.63
CA ASN A 416 16.80 -14.21 23.48
C ASN A 416 16.71 -13.19 22.35
N ALA A 417 17.23 -11.99 22.57
CA ALA A 417 17.40 -10.99 21.53
C ALA A 417 18.72 -10.25 21.72
N GLU A 418 19.41 -9.98 20.62
CA GLU A 418 20.52 -9.05 20.52
C GLU A 418 20.26 -8.13 19.31
N ILE A 419 20.17 -6.82 19.57
CA ILE A 419 19.75 -5.82 18.59
C ILE A 419 20.80 -4.71 18.56
N GLN A 420 21.53 -4.63 17.45
CA GLN A 420 22.58 -3.64 17.25
C GLN A 420 21.98 -2.28 16.85
N LEU A 421 22.19 -1.24 17.66
CA LEU A 421 21.80 0.12 17.34
C LEU A 421 22.82 0.78 16.41
N LEU A 422 22.32 1.60 15.49
CA LEU A 422 23.17 2.34 14.53
C LEU A 422 23.80 3.59 15.17
N ASN A 423 23.13 4.23 16.11
CA ASN A 423 23.56 5.48 16.70
C ASN A 423 23.85 5.31 18.20
N PRO A 424 24.83 6.04 18.76
CA PRO A 424 24.99 6.17 20.20
C PRO A 424 23.71 6.70 20.86
N ILE A 425 23.42 6.25 22.08
CA ILE A 425 22.35 6.79 22.91
C ILE A 425 22.96 7.87 23.80
N SER A 426 22.47 9.10 23.68
CA SER A 426 22.90 10.20 24.56
C SER A 426 21.96 10.36 25.74
N LEU A 427 22.51 10.19 26.95
CA LEU A 427 21.88 10.49 28.23
C LEU A 427 22.59 11.71 28.83
N PHE A 428 22.26 12.90 28.33
CA PHE A 428 22.93 14.15 28.69
C PHE A 428 24.45 14.09 28.46
N VAL A 429 25.25 14.10 29.53
CA VAL A 429 26.72 14.05 29.52
C VAL A 429 27.29 12.63 29.42
N LEU A 430 26.43 11.61 29.44
CA LEU A 430 26.78 10.20 29.24
C LEU A 430 26.34 9.76 27.85
N GLN A 431 27.25 9.23 27.04
CA GLN A 431 26.90 8.56 25.78
C GLN A 431 27.16 7.07 25.90
N ILE A 432 26.13 6.28 25.59
CA ILE A 432 26.19 4.84 25.47
C ILE A 432 26.50 4.54 24.00
N THR A 433 27.72 4.10 23.72
CA THR A 433 28.24 3.87 22.36
C THR A 433 28.32 2.38 22.05
N GLY A 434 28.68 2.04 20.81
CA GLY A 434 29.01 0.66 20.48
C GLY A 434 30.24 0.13 21.18
N PHE A 435 30.30 -1.20 21.24
CA PHE A 435 31.48 -1.93 21.64
C PHE A 435 32.43 -2.08 20.44
N GLY A 436 33.70 -1.69 20.59
CA GLY A 436 34.68 -1.78 19.51
C GLY A 436 34.59 -0.62 18.50
N GLN A 437 34.61 -0.92 17.20
CA GLN A 437 34.46 0.08 16.12
C GLN A 437 33.00 0.38 15.72
N GLU A 438 32.03 -0.20 16.42
CA GLU A 438 30.61 0.03 16.15
C GLU A 438 30.14 1.38 16.71
N PRO A 439 29.29 2.12 15.98
CA PRO A 439 28.81 3.44 16.43
C PRO A 439 27.82 3.36 17.61
N GLY A 440 26.79 2.50 17.57
CA GLY A 440 25.75 2.40 18.61
C GLY A 440 25.85 1.15 19.49
N PRO A 441 25.17 1.08 20.65
CA PRO A 441 25.25 -0.07 21.55
C PRO A 441 24.44 -1.29 21.07
N THR A 442 24.68 -2.45 21.64
CA THR A 442 23.85 -3.64 21.42
C THR A 442 22.82 -3.76 22.55
N LEU A 443 21.54 -3.57 22.26
CA LEU A 443 20.46 -3.91 23.18
C LEU A 443 20.38 -5.43 23.27
N PHE A 444 20.33 -5.99 24.47
CA PHE A 444 20.12 -7.41 24.68
C PHE A 444 19.05 -7.67 25.73
N PHE A 445 18.28 -8.71 25.53
CA PHE A 445 17.48 -9.28 26.59
C PHE A 445 17.37 -10.79 26.46
N SER A 446 17.38 -11.46 27.61
CA SER A 446 17.28 -12.90 27.72
C SER A 446 16.43 -13.26 28.93
N THR A 447 15.58 -14.26 28.78
CA THR A 447 14.92 -14.96 29.89
C THR A 447 15.47 -16.38 30.06
N VAL A 448 16.53 -16.74 29.33
CA VAL A 448 17.12 -18.07 29.33
C VAL A 448 18.15 -18.15 30.47
N LYS A 449 17.92 -19.04 31.43
CA LYS A 449 18.68 -19.21 32.70
C LYS A 449 18.56 -18.04 33.68
N GLU A 450 18.76 -16.80 33.22
CA GLU A 450 18.67 -15.58 34.03
C GLU A 450 17.96 -14.48 33.25
N ASN A 451 17.09 -13.72 33.93
CA ASN A 451 16.43 -12.55 33.35
C ASN A 451 17.44 -11.41 33.24
N LYS A 452 17.84 -11.08 32.02
CA LYS A 452 18.69 -9.92 31.72
C LYS A 452 18.02 -9.02 30.69
N PHE A 453 18.05 -7.72 30.94
CA PHE A 453 17.71 -6.68 29.98
C PHE A 453 18.74 -5.57 30.12
N GLY A 454 19.34 -5.15 29.01
CA GLY A 454 20.43 -4.18 29.09
C GLY A 454 21.08 -3.82 27.76
N PHE A 455 22.14 -3.04 27.86
CA PHE A 455 22.97 -2.65 26.72
C PHE A 455 24.39 -3.15 26.91
N ARG A 456 24.94 -3.84 25.91
CA ARG A 456 26.37 -4.12 25.80
C ARG A 456 27.00 -3.00 24.97
N CYS A 457 27.96 -2.28 25.54
CA CYS A 457 28.32 -0.96 25.03
C CYS A 457 29.72 -0.50 25.44
N GLY A 458 30.16 0.60 24.82
CA GLY A 458 31.14 1.51 25.39
C GLY A 458 30.44 2.66 26.14
N LEU A 459 31.13 3.27 27.09
CA LEU A 459 30.61 4.41 27.86
C LEU A 459 31.54 5.61 27.74
N LEU A 460 31.02 6.70 27.16
CA LEU A 460 31.66 8.00 27.17
C LEU A 460 31.00 8.90 28.21
N PHE A 461 31.76 9.40 29.17
CA PHE A 461 31.30 10.34 30.18
C PHE A 461 32.08 11.64 30.04
N PHE A 462 31.40 12.77 29.79
CA PHE A 462 32.04 14.04 29.41
C PHE A 462 33.03 13.86 28.23
N LYS A 463 32.60 13.10 27.22
CA LYS A 463 33.40 12.72 26.03
C LYS A 463 34.69 11.93 26.32
N HIS A 464 34.85 11.41 27.52
CA HIS A 464 35.98 10.56 27.91
C HIS A 464 35.56 9.10 28.04
N ASP A 465 36.46 8.18 27.70
CA ASP A 465 36.23 6.75 27.90
C ASP A 465 36.21 6.39 29.40
N PHE A 466 35.07 5.86 29.84
CA PHE A 466 34.81 5.37 31.20
C PHE A 466 34.37 3.89 31.22
N GLY A 467 34.55 3.18 30.11
CA GLY A 467 34.28 1.76 30.02
C GLY A 467 34.29 1.28 28.59
N LEU A 468 35.23 0.38 28.29
CA LEU A 468 35.24 -0.37 27.04
C LEU A 468 34.70 -1.78 27.38
N ASN A 469 33.55 -2.14 26.80
CA ASN A 469 32.83 -3.40 27.08
C ASN A 469 32.11 -3.45 28.43
N VAL A 470 31.12 -2.57 28.60
CA VAL A 470 30.27 -2.55 29.80
C VAL A 470 28.90 -3.09 29.45
N GLU A 471 28.33 -3.89 30.36
CA GLU A 471 26.91 -4.23 30.35
C GLU A 471 26.17 -3.30 31.31
N ILE A 472 25.22 -2.54 30.76
CA ILE A 472 24.35 -1.65 31.52
C ILE A 472 23.02 -2.36 31.69
N SER A 473 22.49 -2.41 32.92
CA SER A 473 21.19 -3.03 33.17
C SER A 473 20.06 -2.01 33.02
N GLY A 474 18.95 -2.46 32.41
CA GLY A 474 17.69 -1.75 32.41
C GLY A 474 16.64 -2.57 33.17
N ILE A 475 15.93 -1.95 34.11
CA ILE A 475 14.85 -2.58 34.87
C ILE A 475 13.66 -1.63 34.97
N LYS A 476 12.45 -2.17 35.03
CA LYS A 476 11.23 -1.43 35.30
C LYS A 476 11.12 -1.19 36.81
N GLU A 477 11.09 0.06 37.24
CA GLU A 477 10.86 0.42 38.64
C GLU A 477 9.40 0.15 39.04
N LYS A 478 9.12 0.14 40.35
CA LYS A 478 7.76 -0.07 40.91
C LYS A 478 6.73 0.94 40.38
N THR A 479 7.19 2.10 39.93
CA THR A 479 6.39 3.17 39.30
C THR A 479 5.99 2.83 37.86
N GLY A 480 6.59 1.80 37.25
CA GLY A 480 6.41 1.41 35.86
C GLY A 480 7.41 2.04 34.90
N GLU A 481 8.29 2.92 35.37
CA GLU A 481 9.28 3.61 34.56
C GLU A 481 10.55 2.79 34.36
N LEU A 482 11.21 2.97 33.21
CA LEU A 482 12.50 2.34 32.94
C LEU A 482 13.61 3.06 33.71
N LYS A 483 14.35 2.28 34.50
CA LYS A 483 15.60 2.69 35.13
C LYS A 483 16.77 2.01 34.45
N ILE A 484 17.71 2.82 33.98
CA ILE A 484 18.99 2.36 33.46
C ILE A 484 20.06 2.64 34.51
N SER A 485 20.94 1.67 34.78
CA SER A 485 22.06 1.87 35.69
C SER A 485 23.29 1.04 35.32
N GLY A 486 24.47 1.57 35.62
CA GLY A 486 25.74 0.92 35.40
C GLY A 486 26.87 1.56 36.20
N SER A 487 28.08 1.04 36.04
CA SER A 487 29.29 1.59 36.66
C SER A 487 30.18 2.21 35.60
N LEU A 488 30.84 3.31 35.95
CA LEU A 488 31.80 4.04 35.14
C LEU A 488 33.18 3.87 35.80
N SER A 489 34.17 3.45 35.02
CA SER A 489 35.55 3.31 35.48
C SER A 489 36.50 3.79 34.40
N SER A 490 37.38 4.74 34.73
CA SER A 490 38.39 5.22 33.80
C SER A 490 39.80 4.88 34.29
N ASP A 491 40.64 4.44 33.34
CA ASP A 491 42.07 4.22 33.57
C ASP A 491 42.88 5.53 33.48
N LYS A 492 42.26 6.63 33.01
CA LYS A 492 42.91 7.94 32.87
C LYS A 492 42.77 8.76 34.16
N ILE A 493 43.87 9.38 34.57
CA ILE A 493 43.91 10.31 35.70
C ILE A 493 43.38 11.67 35.23
N SER A 494 42.28 12.14 35.83
CA SER A 494 41.69 13.46 35.56
C SER A 494 41.77 14.35 36.80
N SER A 495 42.98 14.57 37.31
CA SER A 495 43.23 15.41 38.50
C SER A 495 42.98 16.89 38.19
N PRO A 496 42.30 17.67 39.06
CA PRO A 496 41.84 17.30 40.41
C PRO A 496 40.45 16.64 40.47
N LEU A 497 39.70 16.58 39.35
CA LEU A 497 38.28 16.17 39.32
C LEU A 497 38.02 14.73 39.75
N LEU A 498 38.92 13.80 39.39
CA LEU A 498 38.81 12.38 39.70
C LEU A 498 40.18 11.79 40.08
N PRO A 499 40.26 11.00 41.15
CA PRO A 499 41.47 10.26 41.51
C PRO A 499 41.77 9.14 40.49
N SER A 500 43.02 8.66 40.45
CA SER A 500 43.39 7.47 39.69
C SER A 500 42.52 6.28 40.12
N SER A 501 41.90 5.57 39.16
CA SER A 501 40.99 4.42 39.38
C SER A 501 39.62 4.73 40.03
N ALA A 502 39.11 5.96 39.87
CA ALA A 502 37.76 6.29 40.31
C ALA A 502 36.71 5.37 39.66
N LYS A 503 35.89 4.72 40.51
CA LYS A 503 34.68 4.01 40.09
C LYS A 503 33.48 4.83 40.50
N LEU A 504 32.70 5.25 39.51
CA LEU A 504 31.44 5.95 39.70
C LEU A 504 30.30 4.98 39.38
N SER A 505 29.11 5.27 39.86
CA SER A 505 27.89 4.59 39.40
C SER A 505 26.94 5.61 38.82
N PHE A 506 26.26 5.27 37.74
CA PHE A 506 25.23 6.12 37.16
C PHE A 506 23.87 5.42 37.22
N SER A 507 22.82 6.23 37.33
CA SER A 507 21.46 5.76 37.15
C SER A 507 20.59 6.87 36.52
N TYR A 508 19.62 6.46 35.73
CA TYR A 508 18.60 7.35 35.16
C TYR A 508 17.24 6.66 35.20
N SER A 509 16.22 7.35 35.69
CA SER A 509 14.81 7.05 35.44
C SER A 509 14.05 8.37 35.29
N LYS A 510 12.89 8.35 34.64
CA LYS A 510 12.12 9.57 34.33
C LYS A 510 11.72 10.33 35.61
N SER A 511 11.29 9.63 36.66
CA SER A 511 10.92 10.24 37.95
C SER A 511 12.11 10.64 38.81
N ALA A 512 13.25 9.94 38.71
CA ALA A 512 14.41 10.21 39.56
C ALA A 512 15.46 11.14 38.91
N GLY A 513 15.38 11.36 37.59
CA GLY A 513 16.37 12.09 36.82
C GLY A 513 17.70 11.34 36.66
N PHE A 514 18.69 12.00 36.06
CA PHE A 514 20.05 11.47 35.90
C PHE A 514 20.86 11.69 37.19
N LYS A 515 21.52 10.62 37.66
CA LYS A 515 22.34 10.64 38.87
C LYS A 515 23.68 9.96 38.62
N ILE A 516 24.73 10.58 39.17
CA ILE A 516 26.03 9.95 39.41
C ILE A 516 26.22 9.85 40.92
N THR A 517 26.52 8.64 41.40
CA THR A 517 26.91 8.40 42.79
C THR A 517 28.39 8.06 42.87
N ASP A 518 28.93 8.14 44.08
CA ASP A 518 30.32 7.82 44.40
C ASP A 518 31.35 8.75 43.72
N TRP A 519 30.91 9.94 43.28
CA TRP A 519 31.84 10.99 42.84
C TRP A 519 32.53 11.61 44.07
N PRO A 520 33.86 11.42 44.23
CA PRO A 520 34.58 11.95 45.38
C PRO A 520 34.63 13.48 45.36
N ALA A 521 34.67 14.09 46.55
CA ALA A 521 34.95 15.52 46.65
C ALA A 521 36.36 15.83 46.12
N PHE A 522 36.50 16.97 45.45
CA PHE A 522 37.78 17.44 44.91
C PHE A 522 38.06 18.88 45.31
N ASN A 523 39.34 19.25 45.30
CA ASN A 523 39.79 20.60 45.63
C ASN A 523 40.21 21.35 44.38
N LEU A 524 39.73 22.58 44.22
CA LEU A 524 40.20 23.53 43.24
C LEU A 524 41.03 24.61 43.94
N ASP A 525 42.34 24.53 43.76
CA ASP A 525 43.33 25.48 44.27
C ASP A 525 43.57 26.57 43.22
N ASN A 526 42.66 27.55 43.10
CA ASN A 526 42.85 28.66 42.16
C ASN A 526 42.34 29.99 42.73
N ASN A 527 43.24 30.97 42.79
CA ASN A 527 43.02 32.31 43.35
C ASN A 527 42.28 33.28 42.42
N GLN A 528 41.75 32.79 41.29
CA GLN A 528 41.24 33.63 40.21
C GLN A 528 39.73 33.53 39.98
N PHE A 529 39.02 32.60 40.64
CA PHE A 529 37.57 32.46 40.42
C PHE A 529 36.78 33.61 41.03
N ILE A 530 37.08 33.96 42.28
CA ILE A 530 36.44 35.06 43.01
C ILE A 530 37.53 35.95 43.61
N ASN A 531 37.53 37.23 43.24
CA ASN A 531 38.31 38.24 43.97
C ASN A 531 37.44 38.80 45.10
N PHE A 532 37.55 38.20 46.29
CA PHE A 532 36.71 38.54 47.44
C PHE A 532 36.81 40.00 47.86
N ILE A 533 37.96 40.64 47.70
CA ILE A 533 38.16 42.05 48.05
C ILE A 533 37.44 42.95 47.06
N GLU A 534 37.62 42.72 45.76
CA GLU A 534 36.91 43.48 44.72
C GLU A 534 35.40 43.27 44.79
N GLU A 535 34.95 42.05 45.06
CA GLU A 535 33.52 41.78 45.17
C GLU A 535 32.89 42.36 46.42
N LEU A 536 33.62 42.41 47.55
CA LEU A 536 33.21 43.17 48.74
C LEU A 536 33.14 44.68 48.47
N LYS A 537 34.11 45.25 47.74
CA LYS A 537 34.09 46.67 47.32
C LYS A 537 32.84 46.97 46.48
N LYS A 538 32.52 46.13 45.48
CA LYS A 538 31.29 46.24 44.67
C LYS A 538 30.02 46.11 45.52
N PHE A 539 29.98 45.12 46.41
CA PHE A 539 28.83 44.87 47.27
C PHE A 539 28.58 46.01 48.26
N SER A 540 29.63 46.69 48.73
CA SER A 540 29.51 47.88 49.59
C SER A 540 29.06 49.14 48.83
N SER A 541 29.42 49.27 47.55
CA SER A 541 29.13 50.47 46.75
C SER A 541 27.76 50.44 46.06
N SER A 542 27.11 49.27 45.97
CA SER A 542 25.80 49.10 45.30
C SER A 542 24.61 49.67 46.08
N LYS A 543 24.76 49.95 47.39
CA LYS A 543 23.69 50.52 48.24
C LYS A 543 23.62 52.05 48.26
N GLY A 544 24.53 52.75 47.58
CA GLY A 544 24.42 54.20 47.31
C GLY A 544 24.54 55.11 48.53
N SER A 545 25.14 54.66 49.63
CA SER A 545 25.26 55.45 50.86
C SER A 545 26.59 56.21 50.95
N ASN A 546 26.64 57.28 51.77
CA ASN A 546 27.82 58.14 51.97
C ASN A 546 28.77 57.62 53.07
N CYS A 547 28.76 56.32 53.38
CA CYS A 547 29.42 55.71 54.55
C CYS A 547 30.95 55.47 54.45
N GLY A 548 31.64 56.11 53.51
CA GLY A 548 33.10 55.92 53.28
C GLY A 548 33.42 54.80 52.29
N GLN A 549 34.60 54.82 51.68
CA GLN A 549 35.00 53.87 50.63
C GLN A 549 36.07 52.89 51.11
N LEU A 550 35.93 51.62 50.73
CA LEU A 550 36.93 50.56 50.94
C LEU A 550 38.08 50.70 49.92
N THR A 551 39.14 51.46 50.22
CA THR A 551 40.13 51.91 49.22
C THR A 551 41.54 51.32 49.36
N GLN A 552 41.99 50.96 50.55
CA GLN A 552 43.34 50.44 50.83
C GLN A 552 43.27 49.10 51.58
N PHE A 553 43.58 48.00 50.88
CA PHE A 553 43.88 46.70 51.50
C PHE A 553 45.38 46.42 51.32
N VAL A 554 46.06 46.02 52.39
CA VAL A 554 47.54 45.98 52.43
C VAL A 554 48.09 44.64 51.94
N ASN A 555 47.24 43.60 51.92
CA ASN A 555 47.62 42.22 51.66
C ASN A 555 46.85 41.58 50.49
N GLU A 556 46.34 42.38 49.54
CA GLU A 556 45.48 41.90 48.44
C GLU A 556 46.09 40.75 47.63
N HIS A 557 47.42 40.77 47.40
CA HIS A 557 48.12 39.74 46.63
C HIS A 557 48.47 38.46 47.42
N LEU A 558 48.27 38.45 48.75
CA LEU A 558 48.55 37.30 49.61
C LEU A 558 47.29 36.51 49.95
N LEU A 559 46.11 37.08 49.69
CA LEU A 559 44.83 36.42 49.84
C LEU A 559 44.60 35.41 48.72
N THR A 560 44.37 34.18 49.11
CA THR A 560 44.17 33.04 48.22
C THR A 560 42.92 32.28 48.67
N SER A 561 42.30 31.54 47.74
CA SER A 561 41.06 30.81 48.04
C SER A 561 41.10 29.40 47.46
N ARG A 562 40.68 28.44 48.28
CA ARG A 562 40.54 27.03 47.91
C ARG A 562 39.08 26.63 48.00
N PHE A 563 38.58 25.94 46.99
CA PHE A 563 37.21 25.40 46.99
C PHE A 563 37.26 23.88 47.09
N SER A 564 36.60 23.31 48.10
CA SER A 564 36.39 21.87 48.24
C SER A 564 34.97 21.55 47.81
N ILE A 565 34.82 20.86 46.68
CA ILE A 565 33.56 20.68 45.95
C ILE A 565 33.14 19.21 46.00
N SER A 566 31.88 18.98 46.36
CA SER A 566 31.17 17.70 46.26
C SER A 566 30.10 17.84 45.16
N PRO A 567 30.35 17.30 43.96
CA PRO A 567 29.44 17.46 42.83
C PRO A 567 28.20 16.57 42.97
N SER A 568 27.10 17.03 42.38
CA SER A 568 25.86 16.27 42.21
C SER A 568 25.14 16.72 40.95
N PHE A 569 24.08 16.02 40.57
CA PHE A 569 23.29 16.30 39.38
C PHE A 569 21.83 16.49 39.76
N ASP A 570 21.15 17.40 39.06
CA ASP A 570 19.71 17.60 39.17
C ASP A 570 19.09 17.72 37.79
N THR A 571 17.96 17.05 37.56
CA THR A 571 17.26 17.07 36.27
C THR A 571 16.00 17.89 36.40
N LYS A 572 15.89 18.96 35.61
CA LYS A 572 14.76 19.89 35.66
C LYS A 572 14.09 19.95 34.30
N THR A 573 12.77 19.80 34.27
CA THR A 573 11.99 19.95 33.04
C THR A 573 11.79 21.43 32.74
N ASP A 574 12.20 21.87 31.55
CA ASP A 574 11.96 23.22 31.09
C ASP A 574 10.47 23.41 30.76
N ASN A 575 9.81 24.32 31.48
CA ASN A 575 8.38 24.60 31.32
C ASN A 575 7.99 25.08 29.91
N SER A 576 8.95 25.60 29.12
CA SER A 576 8.69 26.12 27.78
C SER A 576 8.83 25.08 26.66
N SER A 577 9.78 24.14 26.80
CA SER A 577 10.07 23.11 25.80
C SER A 577 9.61 21.70 26.19
N GLN A 578 9.20 21.49 27.44
CA GLN A 578 8.95 20.18 28.06
C GLN A 578 10.13 19.19 27.95
N ASN A 579 11.33 19.68 27.63
CA ASN A 579 12.53 18.87 27.60
C ASN A 579 13.22 18.88 28.95
N ASP A 580 13.69 17.72 29.37
CA ASP A 580 14.52 17.60 30.57
C ASP A 580 15.90 18.23 30.31
N GLN A 581 16.36 19.02 31.28
CA GLN A 581 17.66 19.68 31.28
C GLN A 581 18.47 19.20 32.50
N LEU A 582 19.76 18.94 32.28
CA LEU A 582 20.65 18.48 33.34
C LEU A 582 21.45 19.65 33.93
N TYR A 583 21.35 19.84 35.24
CA TYR A 583 22.12 20.82 35.99
C TYR A 583 23.25 20.14 36.76
N PHE A 584 24.45 20.73 36.72
CA PHE A 584 25.54 20.35 37.60
C PHE A 584 25.46 21.16 38.88
N VAL A 585 25.33 20.47 40.00
CA VAL A 585 25.09 21.05 41.32
C VAL A 585 26.37 20.97 42.14
N LEU A 586 26.89 22.12 42.53
CA LEU A 586 28.12 22.30 43.31
C LEU A 586 27.76 22.56 44.77
N ASN A 587 28.01 21.56 45.61
CA ASN A 587 28.00 21.70 47.05
C ASN A 587 29.43 21.70 47.58
N GLY A 588 29.68 22.27 48.76
CA GLY A 588 31.03 22.25 49.29
C GLY A 588 31.34 23.29 50.35
N LYS A 589 32.64 23.54 50.50
CA LYS A 589 33.23 24.53 51.39
C LYS A 589 34.25 25.35 50.63
N TYR A 590 34.43 26.61 51.02
CA TYR A 590 35.52 27.45 50.56
C TYR A 590 36.38 27.86 51.74
N THR A 591 37.69 27.84 51.54
CA THR A 591 38.70 28.19 52.52
C THR A 591 39.46 29.40 52.00
N MET A 592 39.53 30.45 52.82
CA MET A 592 40.36 31.61 52.55
C MET A 592 41.68 31.47 53.31
N THR A 593 42.75 31.73 52.58
CA THR A 593 44.13 31.53 53.01
C THR A 593 44.92 32.83 52.87
N MET A 594 45.77 33.14 53.84
CA MET A 594 46.63 34.33 53.82
C MET A 594 48.08 33.86 53.95
N ALA A 595 48.93 34.20 52.98
CA ALA A 595 50.33 33.75 52.93
C ALA A 595 50.50 32.22 53.11
N GLY A 596 49.53 31.44 52.60
CA GLY A 596 49.53 29.98 52.69
C GLY A 596 48.95 29.39 53.99
N THR A 597 48.45 30.21 54.91
CA THR A 597 47.80 29.75 56.15
C THR A 597 46.28 29.93 56.07
N ASP A 598 45.54 28.86 56.33
CA ASP A 598 44.07 28.86 56.39
C ASP A 598 43.61 29.68 57.60
N PHE A 599 42.77 30.69 57.37
CA PHE A 599 42.25 31.53 58.45
C PHE A 599 40.71 31.46 58.56
N VAL A 600 40.01 31.12 57.48
CA VAL A 600 38.55 30.95 57.46
C VAL A 600 38.18 29.79 56.55
N THR A 601 37.26 28.92 56.99
CA THR A 601 36.59 27.92 56.14
C THR A 601 35.08 28.02 56.33
N LEU A 602 34.34 28.21 55.25
CA LEU A 602 32.89 28.39 55.26
C LEU A 602 32.21 27.41 54.30
N SER A 603 30.99 27.01 54.63
CA SER A 603 30.15 26.23 53.72
C SER A 603 29.61 27.11 52.59
N PHE A 604 29.24 26.50 51.47
CA PHE A 604 28.56 27.21 50.39
C PHE A 604 27.21 27.76 50.90
N PRO A 605 26.94 29.07 50.75
CA PRO A 605 25.77 29.71 51.37
C PRO A 605 24.46 29.41 50.63
N LYS A 606 24.53 29.11 49.33
CA LYS A 606 23.44 28.59 48.50
C LYS A 606 24.00 27.54 47.54
N THR A 607 23.14 26.63 47.12
CA THR A 607 23.46 25.65 46.07
C THR A 607 23.85 26.40 44.79
N VAL A 608 25.09 26.24 44.34
CA VAL A 608 25.57 26.79 43.08
C VAL A 608 25.31 25.74 42.01
N GLU A 609 24.48 26.06 41.03
CA GLU A 609 24.16 25.13 39.93
C GLU A 609 24.27 25.83 38.59
N PHE A 610 24.58 25.08 37.55
CA PHE A 610 24.57 25.57 36.18
C PHE A 610 24.07 24.49 35.22
N LEU A 611 23.43 24.92 34.14
CA LEU A 611 22.99 24.02 33.07
C LEU A 611 24.21 23.39 32.40
N LEU A 612 24.25 22.06 32.32
CA LEU A 612 25.29 21.34 31.60
C LEU A 612 25.02 21.35 30.10
N PRO A 613 25.93 21.91 29.29
CA PRO A 613 25.88 21.72 27.86
C PRO A 613 26.09 20.24 27.52
N ASN A 614 25.27 19.69 26.61
CA ASN A 614 25.39 18.29 26.16
C ASN A 614 26.74 17.96 25.51
N ASN A 615 27.52 18.97 25.13
CA ASN A 615 28.84 18.83 24.50
C ASN A 615 30.02 19.20 25.42
N LEU A 616 29.82 19.39 26.73
CA LEU A 616 30.91 19.74 27.64
C LEU A 616 31.90 18.58 27.79
N SER A 617 33.20 18.83 27.58
CA SER A 617 34.26 17.84 27.84
C SER A 617 34.73 17.85 29.30
N LEU A 618 35.39 16.77 29.72
CA LEU A 618 35.91 16.67 31.09
C LEU A 618 37.00 17.72 31.37
N GLU A 619 37.77 18.12 30.34
CA GLU A 619 38.77 19.19 30.43
C GLU A 619 38.19 20.59 30.51
N GLU A 620 36.99 20.80 29.96
CA GLU A 620 36.29 22.08 29.99
C GLU A 620 35.51 22.28 31.30
N LEU A 621 35.17 21.18 31.99
CA LEU A 621 34.40 21.19 33.23
C LEU A 621 34.98 22.10 34.33
N PRO A 622 36.29 22.15 34.62
CA PRO A 622 36.85 23.06 35.62
C PRO A 622 36.59 24.54 35.31
N ASN A 623 36.61 24.93 34.02
CA ASN A 623 36.33 26.31 33.60
C ASN A 623 34.84 26.64 33.78
N ALA A 624 33.95 25.70 33.45
CA ALA A 624 32.51 25.86 33.68
C ALA A 624 32.18 26.00 35.18
N ILE A 625 32.80 25.17 36.03
CA ILE A 625 32.71 25.29 37.48
C ILE A 625 33.21 26.66 37.95
N GLY A 626 34.37 27.10 37.45
CA GLY A 626 34.93 28.41 37.77
C GLY A 626 34.02 29.58 37.41
N ALA A 627 33.38 29.52 36.24
CA ALA A 627 32.41 30.52 35.80
C ALA A 627 31.14 30.53 36.67
N ALA A 628 30.66 29.35 37.09
CA ALA A 628 29.52 29.22 37.99
C ALA A 628 29.83 29.80 39.39
N LEU A 629 30.99 29.47 39.96
CA LEU A 629 31.44 30.04 41.23
C LEU A 629 31.59 31.56 41.15
N LYS A 630 32.15 32.08 40.06
CA LYS A 630 32.28 33.52 39.82
C LYS A 630 30.92 34.21 39.72
N SER A 631 29.95 33.58 39.06
CA SER A 631 28.59 34.12 38.95
C SER A 631 27.85 34.11 40.29
N ALA A 632 28.21 33.19 41.19
CA ALA A 632 27.71 33.11 42.55
C ALA A 632 28.54 33.93 43.57
N ALA A 633 29.51 34.73 43.13
CA ALA A 633 30.45 35.44 44.01
C ALA A 633 29.74 36.32 45.06
N GLU A 634 28.65 36.97 44.68
CA GLU A 634 27.80 37.76 45.60
C GLU A 634 27.28 36.92 46.77
N SER A 635 26.82 35.69 46.50
CA SER A 635 26.34 34.78 47.55
C SER A 635 27.49 34.39 48.50
N PHE A 636 28.70 34.17 47.98
CA PHE A 636 29.87 33.88 48.82
C PHE A 636 30.25 35.07 49.71
N ILE A 637 30.19 36.31 49.21
CA ILE A 637 30.40 37.51 50.03
C ILE A 637 29.32 37.64 51.09
N GLN A 638 28.06 37.38 50.76
CA GLN A 638 26.98 37.37 51.73
C GLN A 638 27.22 36.33 52.84
N GLY A 639 27.62 35.11 52.47
CA GLY A 639 27.97 34.06 53.45
C GLY A 639 29.18 34.43 54.33
N LEU A 640 30.12 35.22 53.82
CA LEU A 640 31.21 35.79 54.61
C LEU A 640 30.70 36.86 55.59
N LEU A 641 29.84 37.77 55.14
CA LEU A 641 29.25 38.85 55.96
C LEU A 641 28.34 38.32 57.08
N GLU A 642 27.59 37.25 56.81
CA GLU A 642 26.71 36.60 57.77
C GLU A 642 27.47 35.85 58.88
N ASN A 643 28.76 35.54 58.67
CA ASN A 643 29.62 34.92 59.66
C ASN A 643 30.52 35.96 60.35
N ARG A 644 30.11 36.38 61.55
CA ARG A 644 30.77 37.44 62.34
C ARG A 644 32.26 37.18 62.56
N GLU A 645 32.66 35.96 62.91
CA GLU A 645 34.07 35.61 63.14
C GLU A 645 34.88 35.66 61.84
N ALA A 646 34.30 35.18 60.75
CA ALA A 646 34.96 35.13 59.46
C ALA A 646 35.19 36.51 58.85
N ILE A 647 34.19 37.40 58.87
CA ILE A 647 34.37 38.78 58.37
C ILE A 647 35.31 39.59 59.28
N ALA A 648 35.29 39.37 60.60
CA ALA A 648 36.27 39.99 61.51
C ALA A 648 37.71 39.56 61.18
N ALA A 649 37.94 38.25 61.01
CA ALA A 649 39.25 37.71 60.63
C ALA A 649 39.69 38.22 59.25
N PHE A 650 38.77 38.24 58.27
CA PHE A 650 39.02 38.74 56.93
C PHE A 650 39.45 40.21 56.93
N LEU A 651 38.71 41.10 57.58
CA LEU A 651 39.04 42.53 57.65
C LEU A 651 40.34 42.77 58.41
N THR A 652 40.56 42.07 59.53
CA THR A 652 41.79 42.20 60.33
C THR A 652 43.03 41.83 59.51
N LEU A 653 42.97 40.76 58.73
CA LEU A 653 44.10 40.28 57.94
C LEU A 653 44.31 41.04 56.62
N THR A 654 43.25 41.53 55.99
CA THR A 654 43.32 42.18 54.66
C THR A 654 43.48 43.69 54.74
N ALA A 655 42.90 44.35 55.76
CA ALA A 655 42.90 45.80 55.94
C ALA A 655 43.80 46.29 57.09
N ALA A 656 44.30 45.39 57.95
CA ALA A 656 45.22 45.70 59.05
C ALA A 656 44.73 46.86 59.93
N GLU A 657 45.47 47.97 60.00
CA GLU A 657 45.12 49.16 60.79
C GLU A 657 43.78 49.81 60.36
N LYS A 658 43.29 49.50 59.15
CA LYS A 658 42.00 49.98 58.61
C LYS A 658 40.81 49.04 58.86
N ALA A 659 41.01 47.91 59.53
CA ALA A 659 39.96 46.93 59.77
C ALA A 659 38.75 47.51 60.55
N ALA A 660 39.00 48.33 61.57
CA ALA A 660 37.94 48.99 62.35
C ALA A 660 37.18 50.04 61.52
N ASP A 661 37.91 50.84 60.73
CA ASP A 661 37.32 51.83 59.80
C ASP A 661 36.39 51.11 58.78
N TYR A 662 36.82 49.99 58.22
CA TYR A 662 36.03 49.23 57.24
C TYR A 662 34.85 48.49 57.87
N ALA A 663 34.99 47.98 59.09
CA ALA A 663 33.86 47.42 59.83
C ALA A 663 32.79 48.47 60.14
N MET A 664 33.20 49.70 60.46
CA MET A 664 32.28 50.83 60.62
C MET A 664 31.58 51.19 59.30
N THR A 665 32.31 51.17 58.17
CA THR A 665 31.70 51.36 56.84
C THR A 665 30.69 50.27 56.51
N LEU A 666 31.01 48.98 56.72
CA LEU A 666 30.07 47.87 56.49
C LEU A 666 28.85 47.93 57.43
N LEU A 667 29.05 48.34 58.69
CA LEU A 667 27.98 48.53 59.67
C LEU A 667 27.05 49.68 59.24
N CYS A 668 27.63 50.78 58.76
CA CYS A 668 26.91 51.94 58.26
C CYS A 668 26.08 51.61 57.01
N GLU A 669 26.58 50.74 56.13
CA GLU A 669 25.85 50.18 54.97
C GLU A 669 24.78 49.12 55.37
N GLY A 670 24.66 48.81 56.66
CA GLY A 670 23.76 47.78 57.19
C GLY A 670 24.08 46.38 56.66
N LEU A 671 25.35 46.09 56.39
CA LEU A 671 25.82 44.81 55.86
C LEU A 671 26.32 43.85 56.96
N VAL A 672 26.62 44.39 58.15
CA VAL A 672 27.08 43.67 59.34
C VAL A 672 26.45 44.29 60.58
N ASP A 673 26.47 43.58 61.72
CA ASP A 673 25.90 44.07 62.97
C ASP A 673 26.92 44.85 63.84
N ALA A 674 26.41 45.60 64.83
CA ALA A 674 27.22 46.45 65.70
C ALA A 674 28.17 45.67 66.63
N ALA A 675 27.98 44.35 66.78
CA ALA A 675 28.86 43.52 67.60
C ALA A 675 30.10 43.05 66.82
N LEU A 676 30.15 43.23 65.49
CA LEU A 676 31.37 43.02 64.71
C LEU A 676 32.48 44.00 65.13
N THR A 677 32.15 45.26 65.40
CA THR A 677 33.13 46.27 65.81
C THR A 677 33.74 45.95 67.19
N GLU A 678 32.95 45.40 68.12
CA GLU A 678 33.45 44.88 69.40
C GLU A 678 34.40 43.69 69.19
N THR A 679 34.05 42.78 68.27
CA THR A 679 34.83 41.58 67.95
C THR A 679 36.21 41.93 67.37
N ILE A 680 36.29 42.91 66.47
CA ILE A 680 37.56 43.39 65.89
C ILE A 680 38.43 44.07 66.95
N GLN A 681 37.81 44.80 67.87
CA GLN A 681 38.52 45.49 68.95
C GLN A 681 39.10 44.51 69.99
N SER A 682 38.41 43.38 70.25
CA SER A 682 38.96 42.26 71.03
C SER A 682 39.93 41.35 70.23
N GLY A 683 39.78 41.27 68.91
CA GLY A 683 40.60 40.42 68.03
C GLY A 683 42.03 40.95 67.83
N ALA A 684 42.22 42.28 67.90
CA ALA A 684 43.54 42.89 67.89
C ALA A 684 44.42 42.47 69.09
N GLU A 685 43.80 42.13 70.24
CA GLU A 685 44.51 41.62 71.43
C GLU A 685 44.75 40.10 71.36
N ALA A 686 43.88 39.35 70.66
CA ALA A 686 44.04 37.90 70.46
C ALA A 686 45.11 37.53 69.43
N LEU A 687 45.37 38.38 68.43
CA LEU A 687 46.48 38.18 67.47
C LEU A 687 47.86 38.25 68.14
N ALA A 688 47.95 38.90 69.32
CA ALA A 688 49.16 38.93 70.14
C ALA A 688 49.30 37.69 71.07
N ALA A 689 48.22 36.94 71.31
CA ALA A 689 48.20 35.80 72.24
C ALA A 689 48.29 34.42 71.55
N ALA A 690 48.04 34.34 70.24
CA ALA A 690 48.36 33.16 69.43
C ALA A 690 49.88 33.13 69.12
N GLY A 691 50.67 32.76 70.13
CA GLY A 691 52.13 32.71 70.08
C GLY A 691 52.67 31.92 68.88
N GLY A 692 53.12 32.66 67.86
CA GLY A 692 53.71 32.11 66.65
C GLY A 692 54.41 33.15 65.75
N VAL A 693 54.81 34.31 66.28
CA VAL A 693 55.72 35.23 65.57
C VAL A 693 56.79 35.73 66.54
N ALA A 694 57.74 34.86 66.88
CA ALA A 694 59.00 35.25 67.50
C ALA A 694 60.14 35.46 66.47
N ALA A 695 59.84 35.49 65.17
CA ALA A 695 60.80 35.89 64.14
C ALA A 695 60.06 36.49 62.94
N GLY A 696 60.12 37.81 62.79
CA GLY A 696 59.50 38.52 61.68
C GLY A 696 59.76 40.03 61.69
N ALA A 697 60.07 40.61 62.85
CA ALA A 697 60.60 41.97 63.00
C ALA A 697 62.07 42.12 62.54
N ALA A 698 62.52 41.32 61.57
CA ALA A 698 63.86 41.43 60.99
C ALA A 698 63.93 41.04 59.49
N VAL A 699 62.89 41.29 58.69
CA VAL A 699 63.01 41.27 57.21
C VAL A 699 62.18 42.39 56.55
N ILE A 700 62.21 43.59 57.13
CA ILE A 700 61.88 44.84 56.41
C ILE A 700 63.18 45.58 56.00
N GLY A 701 64.35 44.97 56.23
CA GLY A 701 65.67 45.57 55.94
C GLY A 701 66.50 44.97 54.81
N ASN A 702 66.09 43.87 54.14
CA ASN A 702 67.00 43.13 53.24
C ASN A 702 66.47 42.70 51.85
N ILE A 703 65.40 43.33 51.34
CA ILE A 703 65.03 43.21 49.89
C ILE A 703 65.19 44.55 49.14
N ILE A 704 65.59 45.63 49.82
CA ILE A 704 65.99 46.90 49.17
C ILE A 704 67.50 46.93 48.81
N ASN A 705 68.33 46.01 49.32
CA ASN A 705 69.79 45.97 49.05
C ASN A 705 70.31 44.71 48.32
N LYS A 706 69.44 43.93 47.67
CA LYS A 706 69.89 42.81 46.80
C LYS A 706 69.43 42.91 45.34
N ILE A 707 69.19 44.15 44.88
CA ILE A 707 69.37 44.58 43.49
C ILE A 707 70.02 45.97 43.51
N LYS A 708 71.16 46.07 44.20
CA LYS A 708 72.07 47.23 44.14
C LYS A 708 73.52 46.81 44.29
N ASP A 709 73.91 45.75 43.57
CA ASP A 709 75.30 45.38 43.30
C ASP A 709 75.38 44.56 41.99
N GLU A 710 74.86 45.13 40.89
CA GLU A 710 75.25 44.69 39.54
C GLU A 710 75.23 45.83 38.51
N ILE A 711 75.62 47.03 38.94
CA ILE A 711 75.96 48.21 38.14
C ILE A 711 77.03 48.94 38.99
N ASP A 712 78.35 48.87 38.75
CA ASP A 712 79.10 49.32 37.57
C ASP A 712 80.52 48.70 37.53
N ASN A 713 80.93 48.12 36.39
CA ASN A 713 82.14 48.54 35.66
C ASN A 713 82.32 47.82 34.29
N LYS A 714 82.35 48.67 33.26
CA LYS A 714 82.52 48.52 31.78
C LYS A 714 83.62 47.56 31.28
N PRO A 715 83.46 46.97 30.06
CA PRO A 715 83.73 47.70 28.80
C PRO A 715 82.69 47.50 27.66
N ALA A 716 82.55 48.54 26.81
CA ALA A 716 81.81 48.53 25.53
C ALA A 716 82.46 47.56 24.53
N PRO A 717 81.74 46.91 23.57
CA PRO A 717 81.02 47.58 22.45
C PRO A 717 79.78 46.76 21.95
N PRO A 718 79.17 47.03 20.78
CA PRO A 718 79.01 48.25 19.98
C PRO A 718 77.55 48.77 20.09
N ASP A 719 77.20 49.81 19.33
CA ASP A 719 75.83 50.35 19.26
C ASP A 719 74.74 49.26 19.26
N PRO A 720 73.71 49.33 20.12
CA PRO A 720 72.53 48.53 19.91
C PRO A 720 72.01 48.92 18.52
N PRO A 721 71.83 47.96 17.60
CA PRO A 721 71.29 48.29 16.29
C PRO A 721 69.97 48.97 16.57
N LYS A 722 69.77 50.11 15.91
CA LYS A 722 68.50 50.83 15.77
C LYS A 722 67.36 49.84 16.03
N PRO A 723 66.50 50.05 17.05
CA PRO A 723 65.54 49.04 17.50
C PRO A 723 64.94 48.38 16.28
N ALA A 724 65.25 47.08 16.09
CA ALA A 724 64.92 46.44 14.83
C ALA A 724 63.43 46.63 14.60
N ASP A 725 63.12 47.26 13.48
CA ASP A 725 61.76 47.50 13.02
C ASP A 725 60.95 46.21 13.20
N PRO A 726 59.73 46.28 13.78
CA PRO A 726 58.95 45.09 14.00
C PRO A 726 58.76 44.35 12.68
N LYS A 727 58.96 43.04 12.69
CA LYS A 727 58.65 42.19 11.53
C LYS A 727 57.14 42.16 11.30
N PRO A 728 56.67 41.85 10.09
CA PRO A 728 55.26 41.59 9.86
C PRO A 728 54.73 40.49 10.80
N PRO A 729 53.50 40.60 11.32
CA PRO A 729 52.91 39.55 12.15
C PRO A 729 52.78 38.21 11.41
N GLU A 730 53.04 37.11 12.11
CA GLU A 730 53.00 35.73 11.58
C GLU A 730 51.86 34.91 12.24
N ASN A 731 51.65 33.65 11.84
CA ASN A 731 50.57 32.78 12.33
C ASN A 731 49.16 33.37 12.17
N LEU A 732 48.90 33.92 10.98
CA LEU A 732 47.60 34.49 10.63
C LEU A 732 46.55 33.37 10.51
N SER A 733 45.38 33.61 11.08
CA SER A 733 44.20 32.75 10.90
C SER A 733 42.95 33.61 10.80
N ALA A 734 41.98 33.17 10.00
CA ALA A 734 40.67 33.78 9.90
C ALA A 734 39.63 32.68 10.03
N THR A 735 38.70 32.84 10.97
CA THR A 735 37.56 31.94 11.14
C THR A 735 36.26 32.73 10.99
N TYR A 736 35.21 32.08 10.53
CA TYR A 736 33.88 32.63 10.40
C TYR A 736 32.90 31.75 11.18
N ASP A 737 32.15 32.37 12.07
CA ASP A 737 31.08 31.73 12.85
C ASP A 737 30.04 32.80 13.24
N ASP A 738 28.77 32.42 13.30
CA ASP A 738 27.65 33.29 13.74
C ASP A 738 27.71 34.73 13.14
N HIS A 739 27.79 34.83 11.81
CA HIS A 739 27.89 36.11 11.09
C HIS A 739 29.07 37.02 11.50
N LYS A 740 30.11 36.46 12.13
CA LYS A 740 31.31 37.17 12.58
C LYS A 740 32.55 36.51 12.02
N ALA A 741 33.40 37.31 11.38
CA ALA A 741 34.74 36.88 11.00
C ALA A 741 35.73 37.28 12.10
N THR A 742 36.45 36.30 12.64
CA THR A 742 37.51 36.50 13.61
C THR A 742 38.85 36.33 12.90
N PHE A 743 39.64 37.40 12.85
CA PHE A 743 40.99 37.37 12.30
C PHE A 743 42.01 37.48 13.43
N SER A 744 42.94 36.53 13.52
CA SER A 744 43.90 36.38 14.62
C SER A 744 45.32 36.25 14.11
N TRP A 745 46.29 36.71 14.91
CA TRP A 745 47.72 36.67 14.58
C TRP A 745 48.59 36.38 15.80
N GLY A 746 49.83 35.94 15.55
CA GLY A 746 50.84 35.73 16.57
C GLY A 746 51.42 37.04 17.11
N TYR A 747 51.87 37.01 18.38
CA TYR A 747 52.51 38.16 19.01
C TYR A 747 53.79 38.57 18.27
N THR A 748 53.91 39.86 17.94
CA THR A 748 55.06 40.41 17.23
C THR A 748 55.98 41.16 18.19
N ARG A 749 57.21 40.66 18.35
CA ARG A 749 58.24 41.31 19.17
C ARG A 749 58.56 42.71 18.62
N ASN A 750 58.70 43.69 19.51
CA ASN A 750 59.02 45.11 19.21
C ASN A 750 57.89 45.95 18.57
N ALA A 751 56.65 45.47 18.51
CA ALA A 751 55.50 46.25 18.05
C ALA A 751 54.84 47.05 19.20
N ASP A 752 54.47 48.31 18.95
CA ASP A 752 53.66 49.14 19.86
C ASP A 752 52.15 48.95 19.62
N GLY A 753 51.79 48.41 18.45
CA GLY A 753 50.42 48.11 18.04
C GLY A 753 50.37 47.50 16.64
N TYR A 754 49.16 47.27 16.11
CA TYR A 754 48.94 46.65 14.81
C TYR A 754 48.03 47.50 13.93
N GLN A 755 48.25 47.51 12.62
CA GLN A 755 47.33 48.06 11.64
C GLN A 755 46.67 46.90 10.88
N VAL A 756 45.38 46.69 11.07
CA VAL A 756 44.62 45.61 10.41
C VAL A 756 43.73 46.21 9.33
N LYS A 757 43.73 45.60 8.14
CA LYS A 757 42.87 45.94 7.02
C LYS A 757 42.12 44.71 6.49
N LEU A 758 40.92 44.92 5.99
CA LEU A 758 40.17 43.93 5.20
C LEU A 758 39.86 44.54 3.84
N LYS A 759 40.28 43.86 2.78
CA LYS A 759 39.93 44.22 1.40
C LYS A 759 38.89 43.25 0.84
N ALA A 760 37.88 43.81 0.19
CA ALA A 760 36.89 43.07 -0.58
C ALA A 760 37.50 42.51 -1.89
N PRO A 761 36.80 41.58 -2.58
CA PRO A 761 37.27 41.00 -3.84
C PRO A 761 37.52 42.03 -4.96
N ASN A 762 36.86 43.18 -4.90
CA ASN A 762 37.07 44.33 -5.80
C ASN A 762 38.26 45.24 -5.39
N ASN A 763 39.05 44.83 -4.39
CA ASN A 763 40.14 45.58 -3.74
C ASN A 763 39.73 46.82 -2.93
N GLU A 764 38.43 47.04 -2.70
CA GLU A 764 37.94 48.09 -1.81
C GLU A 764 38.29 47.76 -0.35
N THR A 765 38.76 48.76 0.41
CA THR A 765 39.11 48.56 1.82
C THR A 765 37.86 48.72 2.69
N LEU A 766 37.34 47.62 3.20
CA LEU A 766 36.13 47.56 4.03
C LEU A 766 36.41 47.89 5.51
N PHE A 767 37.61 47.55 5.97
CA PHE A 767 38.03 47.79 7.35
C PHE A 767 39.49 48.24 7.36
N ASN A 768 39.80 49.23 8.21
CA ASN A 768 41.16 49.69 8.43
C ASN A 768 41.25 50.30 9.83
N LYS A 769 41.88 49.61 10.78
CA LYS A 769 41.95 50.06 12.17
C LYS A 769 43.33 49.81 12.78
N ARG A 770 43.77 50.76 13.61
CA ARG A 770 44.94 50.61 14.48
C ARG A 770 44.52 50.02 15.82
N LEU A 771 45.20 48.96 16.24
CA LEU A 771 44.96 48.18 17.46
C LEU A 771 46.18 48.26 18.37
N ASN A 772 45.99 48.00 19.65
CA ASN A 772 47.05 48.06 20.65
C ASN A 772 47.93 46.80 20.60
N HIS A 773 49.15 46.86 21.15
CA HIS A 773 50.06 45.70 21.17
C HIS A 773 49.50 44.46 21.90
N LYS A 774 48.51 44.65 22.79
CA LYS A 774 47.86 43.57 23.55
C LYS A 774 46.81 42.82 22.71
N ASP A 775 46.36 43.41 21.61
CA ASP A 775 45.38 42.80 20.73
C ASP A 775 46.08 41.78 19.83
N ASN A 776 45.56 40.55 19.80
CA ASN A 776 46.03 39.47 18.94
C ASN A 776 44.92 38.91 18.02
N SER A 777 43.75 39.55 18.04
CA SER A 777 42.63 39.22 17.18
C SER A 777 41.72 40.44 16.96
N VAL A 778 40.93 40.40 15.90
CA VAL A 778 39.83 41.33 15.65
C VAL A 778 38.61 40.54 15.19
N ILE A 779 37.44 40.92 15.70
CA ILE A 779 36.15 40.34 15.31
C ILE A 779 35.41 41.40 14.49
N LEU A 780 35.02 41.05 13.27
CA LEU A 780 34.20 41.89 12.40
C LEU A 780 32.85 41.22 12.14
N PRO A 781 31.72 41.92 12.33
CA PRO A 781 30.45 41.45 11.80
C PRO A 781 30.53 41.44 10.27
N ILE A 782 30.08 40.35 9.66
CA ILE A 782 29.99 40.21 8.22
C ILE A 782 28.58 40.59 7.79
N ASN A 783 28.48 41.65 6.98
CA ASN A 783 27.18 42.09 6.47
C ASN A 783 26.68 41.15 5.34
N PRO A 784 25.35 40.96 5.22
CA PRO A 784 24.77 40.18 4.14
C PRO A 784 25.08 40.71 2.75
N GLU A 785 25.29 42.03 2.62
CA GLU A 785 25.50 42.72 1.35
C GLU A 785 26.89 42.50 0.70
N LEU A 786 27.85 41.86 1.38
CA LEU A 786 29.19 41.70 0.78
C LEU A 786 29.17 40.68 -0.37
N ALA A 787 29.92 40.99 -1.44
CA ALA A 787 30.00 40.14 -2.62
C ALA A 787 30.72 38.81 -2.34
N ALA A 788 30.37 37.76 -3.07
CA ALA A 788 31.14 36.52 -3.07
C ALA A 788 32.53 36.74 -3.69
N GLY A 789 33.52 35.93 -3.28
CA GLY A 789 34.89 36.01 -3.76
C GLY A 789 35.94 36.05 -2.66
N VAL A 790 37.17 36.37 -3.03
CA VAL A 790 38.33 36.33 -2.12
C VAL A 790 38.50 37.64 -1.37
N TYR A 791 38.34 37.58 -0.05
CA TYR A 791 38.65 38.67 0.87
C TYR A 791 40.09 38.56 1.31
N THR A 792 40.79 39.68 1.38
CA THR A 792 42.19 39.71 1.82
C THR A 792 42.29 40.46 3.13
N TRP A 793 42.58 39.72 4.19
CA TRP A 793 43.03 40.29 5.46
C TRP A 793 44.49 40.70 5.31
N SER A 794 44.83 41.90 5.77
CA SER A 794 46.22 42.33 5.85
C SER A 794 46.54 42.95 7.20
N ILE A 795 47.72 42.66 7.72
CA ILE A 795 48.18 43.17 9.00
C ILE A 795 49.64 43.60 8.93
N ALA A 796 49.92 44.76 9.51
CA ALA A 796 51.28 45.26 9.72
C ALA A 796 51.48 45.61 11.20
N ALA A 797 52.68 45.35 11.71
CA ALA A 797 53.09 45.81 13.03
C ALA A 797 53.50 47.28 12.96
N THR A 798 53.11 48.07 13.95
CA THR A 798 53.41 49.50 14.03
C THR A 798 54.26 49.79 15.26
N ARG A 799 55.22 50.70 15.12
CA ARG A 799 56.06 51.20 16.21
C ARG A 799 56.40 52.67 15.94
N GLN A 800 55.92 53.58 16.78
CA GLN A 800 55.99 55.04 16.52
C GLN A 800 55.52 55.40 15.08
N ASP A 801 56.40 55.94 14.24
CA ASP A 801 56.16 56.33 12.84
C ASP A 801 56.47 55.20 11.83
N PHE A 802 56.98 54.06 12.28
CA PHE A 802 57.28 52.90 11.43
C PHE A 802 56.11 51.92 11.35
N THR A 803 55.84 51.41 10.15
CA THR A 803 54.89 50.32 9.88
C THR A 803 55.61 49.25 9.05
N SER A 804 55.56 48.00 9.49
CA SER A 804 56.16 46.86 8.78
C SER A 804 55.51 46.67 7.40
N SER A 805 56.09 45.82 6.55
CA SER A 805 55.34 45.28 5.42
C SER A 805 54.09 44.53 5.92
N GLU A 806 53.03 44.53 5.11
CA GLU A 806 51.80 43.80 5.42
C GLU A 806 52.02 42.30 5.21
N ASN A 807 51.58 41.48 6.15
CA ASN A 807 51.34 40.06 5.91
C ASN A 807 49.85 39.84 5.62
N GLN A 808 49.53 38.92 4.71
CA GLN A 808 48.18 38.75 4.17
C GLN A 808 47.65 37.33 4.35
N LEU A 809 46.34 37.22 4.56
CA LEU A 809 45.60 35.97 4.58
C LEU A 809 44.36 36.12 3.70
N GLN A 810 44.15 35.17 2.80
CA GLN A 810 42.98 35.11 1.94
C GLN A 810 41.87 34.28 2.60
N GLN A 811 40.65 34.81 2.60
CA GLN A 811 39.45 34.16 3.10
C GLN A 811 38.38 34.20 2.01
N HIS A 812 37.85 33.05 1.61
CA HIS A 812 36.90 32.97 0.49
C HIS A 812 35.47 33.06 1.01
N ARG A 813 34.67 33.97 0.44
CA ARG A 813 33.21 34.03 0.64
C ARG A 813 32.49 33.26 -0.46
N LEU A 814 31.70 32.27 -0.07
CA LEU A 814 30.98 31.41 -1.00
C LEU A 814 29.85 32.17 -1.72
N PRO A 815 29.58 31.89 -3.01
CA PRO A 815 28.44 32.44 -3.72
C PRO A 815 27.11 31.85 -3.21
N ILE A 816 26.05 32.65 -3.31
CA ILE A 816 24.68 32.23 -2.96
C ILE A 816 24.21 31.20 -3.99
N PRO A 817 23.79 29.98 -3.57
CA PRO A 817 23.28 28.97 -4.49
C PRO A 817 21.91 29.35 -5.05
N GLU A 818 21.66 29.02 -6.31
CA GLU A 818 20.36 29.21 -6.96
C GLU A 818 19.45 28.01 -6.65
N LEU A 819 18.36 28.25 -5.93
CA LEU A 819 17.38 27.22 -5.54
C LEU A 819 16.26 27.11 -6.58
N ILE A 820 15.98 25.91 -7.05
CA ILE A 820 14.89 25.56 -7.97
C ILE A 820 14.03 24.52 -7.28
N ILE A 821 12.73 24.77 -7.17
CA ILE A 821 11.78 23.88 -6.49
C ILE A 821 10.82 23.33 -7.53
N ASN A 822 10.69 22.01 -7.60
CA ASN A 822 9.78 21.32 -8.51
C ASN A 822 8.93 20.31 -7.74
N LEU A 823 7.66 20.20 -8.11
CA LEU A 823 6.80 19.10 -7.65
C LEU A 823 7.14 17.84 -8.44
N ASP A 824 7.37 16.71 -7.77
CA ASP A 824 7.43 15.43 -8.48
C ASP A 824 6.01 15.10 -8.96
N THR A 825 5.83 14.95 -10.28
CA THR A 825 4.53 14.67 -10.90
C THR A 825 4.24 13.19 -11.06
N LYS A 826 5.20 12.31 -10.71
CA LYS A 826 5.01 10.85 -10.75
C LYS A 826 4.02 10.30 -9.70
N PRO A 827 3.82 10.89 -8.50
CA PRO A 827 2.97 10.35 -7.45
C PRO A 827 1.62 11.09 -7.31
N ILE A 828 0.94 11.45 -8.41
CA ILE A 828 -0.49 11.85 -8.31
C ILE A 828 -1.39 10.62 -8.01
N ILE A 829 -0.79 9.43 -7.88
CA ILE A 829 -1.43 8.14 -7.58
C ILE A 829 -0.94 7.58 -6.22
N GLU A 830 0.14 8.13 -5.63
CA GLU A 830 0.64 7.72 -4.31
C GLU A 830 0.05 8.61 -3.21
N ARG A 831 0.12 8.16 -1.95
CA ARG A 831 -0.48 8.90 -0.82
C ARG A 831 0.33 10.14 -0.40
N ASP A 832 1.63 10.15 -0.67
CA ASP A 832 2.55 11.19 -0.24
C ASP A 832 2.99 12.06 -1.41
N ILE A 833 3.19 13.35 -1.16
CA ILE A 833 3.58 14.33 -2.19
C ILE A 833 5.03 14.73 -2.01
N ASN A 834 5.84 14.57 -3.06
CA ASN A 834 7.26 14.91 -3.03
C ASN A 834 7.53 16.27 -3.69
N LEU A 835 8.15 17.18 -2.94
CA LEU A 835 8.66 18.45 -3.45
C LEU A 835 10.19 18.38 -3.53
N ILE A 836 10.75 18.47 -4.73
CA ILE A 836 12.17 18.35 -4.99
C ILE A 836 12.79 19.75 -5.05
N LEU A 837 13.62 20.05 -4.05
CA LEU A 837 14.49 21.23 -4.03
C LEU A 837 15.80 20.86 -4.71
N LYS A 838 16.23 21.62 -5.71
CA LYS A 838 17.46 21.38 -6.47
C LYS A 838 18.23 22.69 -6.63
N TRP A 839 19.56 22.63 -6.62
CA TRP A 839 20.40 23.81 -6.79
C TRP A 839 21.65 23.53 -7.61
N ASN A 840 22.31 24.61 -8.03
CA ASN A 840 23.60 24.54 -8.70
C ASN A 840 24.72 24.30 -7.67
N LEU A 841 25.71 23.47 -8.04
CA LEU A 841 26.85 23.20 -7.17
C LEU A 841 27.71 24.46 -7.02
N VAL A 842 27.98 24.82 -5.77
CA VAL A 842 28.90 25.90 -5.39
C VAL A 842 30.30 25.32 -5.22
N VAL A 843 31.26 25.88 -5.95
CA VAL A 843 32.68 25.52 -5.83
C VAL A 843 33.17 25.83 -4.41
N ASP A 844 33.96 24.93 -3.84
CA ASP A 844 34.47 24.97 -2.46
C ASP A 844 33.41 24.89 -1.36
N ALA A 845 32.12 24.64 -1.65
CA ALA A 845 31.16 24.28 -0.60
C ALA A 845 31.37 22.83 -0.16
N SER A 846 31.46 22.57 1.14
CA SER A 846 31.42 21.20 1.67
C SER A 846 30.01 20.80 2.10
N HIS A 847 29.16 21.77 2.45
CA HIS A 847 27.78 21.53 2.86
C HIS A 847 26.86 22.63 2.33
N TYR A 848 25.57 22.34 2.30
CA TYR A 848 24.50 23.30 2.09
C TYR A 848 23.57 23.27 3.30
N ASN A 849 23.13 24.42 3.77
CA ASN A 849 22.08 24.53 4.77
C ASN A 849 20.76 24.87 4.07
N VAL A 850 19.87 23.89 3.96
CA VAL A 850 18.49 24.08 3.50
C VAL A 850 17.65 24.45 4.70
N GLN A 851 17.12 25.67 4.69
CA GLN A 851 16.24 26.16 5.73
C GLN A 851 14.78 26.04 5.27
N ILE A 852 13.96 25.41 6.12
CA ILE A 852 12.55 25.15 5.89
C ILE A 852 11.79 25.83 7.02
N GLU A 853 11.00 26.85 6.69
CA GLU A 853 10.12 27.52 7.65
C GLU A 853 8.69 27.01 7.46
N GLU A 854 8.10 26.47 8.53
CA GLU A 854 6.75 25.92 8.63
C GLU A 854 6.04 26.61 9.81
N ASN A 855 4.97 27.37 9.54
CA ASN A 855 4.19 28.06 10.58
C ASN A 855 5.04 28.93 11.55
N GLY A 856 6.15 29.48 11.07
CA GLY A 856 7.09 30.29 11.86
C GLY A 856 8.15 29.49 12.64
N GLN A 857 8.12 28.16 12.60
CA GLN A 857 9.21 27.30 13.06
C GLN A 857 10.21 27.07 11.94
N ILE A 858 11.51 27.11 12.27
CA ILE A 858 12.60 26.99 11.31
C ILE A 858 13.34 25.67 11.54
N GLU A 859 13.33 24.81 10.53
CA GLU A 859 14.13 23.59 10.44
C GLU A 859 15.35 23.85 9.54
N ASN A 860 16.55 23.48 10.00
CA ASN A 860 17.78 23.57 9.20
C ASN A 860 18.23 22.15 8.84
N ARG A 861 18.43 21.88 7.56
CA ARG A 861 18.96 20.60 7.05
C ARG A 861 20.31 20.81 6.39
N LEU A 862 21.33 20.19 6.97
CA LEU A 862 22.67 20.17 6.38
C LEU A 862 22.79 19.04 5.35
N ILE A 863 23.13 19.41 4.11
CA ILE A 863 23.30 18.51 2.97
C ILE A 863 24.77 18.53 2.55
N VAL A 864 25.43 17.37 2.54
CA VAL A 864 26.86 17.26 2.19
C VAL A 864 27.04 17.37 0.66
N ALA A 865 27.95 18.22 0.20
CA ALA A 865 28.32 18.27 -1.22
C ALA A 865 29.02 16.95 -1.64
N PRO A 866 28.83 16.43 -2.87
CA PRO A 866 28.26 17.08 -4.05
C PRO A 866 26.75 16.84 -4.23
N GLN A 867 26.01 16.44 -3.20
CA GLN A 867 24.56 16.37 -3.31
C GLN A 867 23.99 17.78 -3.54
N ASN A 868 23.16 17.93 -4.57
CA ASN A 868 22.59 19.22 -4.97
C ASN A 868 21.06 19.21 -5.09
N SER A 869 20.42 18.22 -4.47
CA SER A 869 18.97 18.15 -4.36
C SER A 869 18.52 17.46 -3.08
N VAL A 870 17.36 17.84 -2.57
CA VAL A 870 16.66 17.18 -1.47
C VAL A 870 15.18 17.10 -1.77
N ALA A 871 14.55 15.97 -1.41
CA ALA A 871 13.10 15.81 -1.50
C ALA A 871 12.46 16.11 -0.13
N ILE A 872 11.40 16.91 -0.13
CA ILE A 872 10.54 17.16 1.02
C ILE A 872 9.25 16.37 0.82
N ILE A 873 8.98 15.44 1.73
CA ILE A 873 7.82 14.57 1.69
C ILE A 873 6.70 15.22 2.49
N PHE A 874 5.55 15.41 1.85
CA PHE A 874 4.32 15.91 2.46
C PHE A 874 3.35 14.74 2.66
N ASP A 875 3.37 14.18 3.87
CA ASP A 875 2.52 13.09 4.33
C ASP A 875 1.32 13.61 5.15
N LYS A 876 0.60 12.72 5.85
CA LYS A 876 -0.52 13.07 6.75
C LYS A 876 -0.09 13.83 8.01
N LEU A 877 1.19 13.77 8.40
CA LEU A 877 1.70 14.42 9.61
C LEU A 877 2.08 15.88 9.34
N LYS A 878 2.51 16.21 8.13
CA LYS A 878 2.74 17.59 7.72
C LYS A 878 1.39 18.31 7.56
N PRO A 879 1.14 19.46 8.22
CA PRO A 879 -0.08 20.24 8.04
C PRO A 879 -0.18 20.89 6.64
N ALA A 880 -1.36 21.42 6.32
CA ALA A 880 -1.52 22.38 5.23
C ALA A 880 -1.03 23.77 5.69
N GLY A 881 -0.71 24.64 4.74
CA GLY A 881 -0.25 25.99 5.04
C GLY A 881 0.94 26.46 4.22
N LYS A 882 1.58 27.52 4.68
CA LYS A 882 2.69 28.19 3.98
C LYS A 882 4.02 27.59 4.42
N TYR A 883 4.79 27.18 3.43
CA TYR A 883 6.16 26.70 3.57
C TYR A 883 7.10 27.68 2.88
N ARG A 884 8.23 27.96 3.52
CA ARG A 884 9.25 28.87 3.00
C ARG A 884 10.57 28.15 2.96
N PHE A 885 11.22 28.21 1.81
CA PHE A 885 12.47 27.52 1.57
C PHE A 885 13.57 28.51 1.21
N SER A 886 14.71 28.37 1.86
CA SER A 886 15.93 29.11 1.54
C SER A 886 17.14 28.18 1.67
N LEU A 887 18.26 28.59 1.07
CA LEU A 887 19.46 27.76 0.96
C LEU A 887 20.72 28.62 1.09
N ALA A 888 21.67 28.18 1.90
CA ALA A 888 23.02 28.76 1.97
C ALA A 888 24.10 27.71 1.73
N ALA A 889 25.23 28.11 1.17
CA ALA A 889 26.42 27.30 1.00
C ALA A 889 27.39 27.51 2.17
N LEU A 890 27.91 26.40 2.71
CA LEU A 890 28.78 26.35 3.87
C LEU A 890 30.08 25.61 3.55
N ASN A 891 31.15 25.95 4.27
CA ASN A 891 32.37 25.16 4.32
C ASN A 891 32.97 25.21 5.74
N ASN A 892 34.23 24.78 5.90
CA ASN A 892 34.98 24.89 7.13
C ASN A 892 35.09 26.36 7.58
N PRO A 893 35.37 26.62 8.87
CA PRO A 893 35.40 27.97 9.41
C PRO A 893 36.36 28.94 8.72
N ASN A 894 37.33 28.46 7.93
CA ASN A 894 38.24 29.34 7.18
C ASN A 894 37.59 29.98 5.94
N TYR A 895 36.34 29.64 5.63
CA TYR A 895 35.54 30.25 4.57
C TYR A 895 34.42 31.10 5.19
N ILE A 896 34.04 32.18 4.52
CA ILE A 896 32.83 32.93 4.86
C ILE A 896 31.65 32.27 4.15
N ALA A 897 30.62 31.88 4.91
CA ALA A 897 29.41 31.28 4.35
C ALA A 897 28.74 32.22 3.33
N SER A 898 27.95 31.65 2.41
CA SER A 898 27.05 32.47 1.62
C SER A 898 25.89 32.96 2.49
N GLU A 899 25.23 34.03 2.05
CA GLU A 899 23.88 34.33 2.55
C GLU A 899 22.88 33.28 2.08
N PHE A 900 21.74 33.21 2.76
CA PHE A 900 20.60 32.47 2.28
C PHE A 900 20.10 33.08 0.96
N CYS A 901 19.74 32.21 0.01
CA CYS A 901 19.07 32.63 -1.20
C CYS A 901 17.68 33.24 -0.88
N GLN A 902 17.10 33.94 -1.86
CA GLN A 902 15.79 34.53 -1.71
C GLN A 902 14.76 33.47 -1.32
N THR A 903 14.05 33.70 -0.21
CA THR A 903 13.04 32.79 0.32
C THR A 903 11.94 32.54 -0.72
N GLN A 904 11.76 31.29 -1.09
CA GLN A 904 10.67 30.86 -1.96
C GLN A 904 9.52 30.32 -1.12
N GLN A 905 8.35 30.95 -1.26
CA GLN A 905 7.15 30.54 -0.53
C GLN A 905 6.27 29.63 -1.39
N TRP A 906 5.92 28.48 -0.84
CA TRP A 906 4.97 27.52 -1.40
C TRP A 906 3.81 27.34 -0.44
N SER A 907 2.61 27.11 -0.97
CA SER A 907 1.43 26.85 -0.14
C SER A 907 0.91 25.45 -0.38
N ARG A 908 0.87 24.63 0.67
CA ARG A 908 0.19 23.34 0.63
C ARG A 908 -1.29 23.52 0.87
N LEU A 909 -2.08 23.00 -0.06
CA LEU A 909 -3.53 23.09 -0.05
C LEU A 909 -4.14 22.20 1.04
N ASP A 910 -5.24 22.68 1.61
CA ASP A 910 -6.03 21.92 2.57
C ASP A 910 -6.62 20.66 1.93
N THR A 911 -6.65 19.58 2.71
CA THR A 911 -7.33 18.34 2.31
C THR A 911 -8.83 18.51 2.48
N PRO A 912 -9.66 18.16 1.49
CA PRO A 912 -11.11 18.25 1.61
C PRO A 912 -11.64 17.47 2.82
N GLN A 913 -12.56 18.08 3.57
CA GLN A 913 -13.16 17.49 4.77
C GLN A 913 -14.68 17.34 4.62
N GLN A 914 -15.29 16.60 5.55
CA GLN A 914 -16.74 16.35 5.59
C GLN A 914 -17.27 15.75 4.29
N ILE A 915 -16.51 14.82 3.71
CA ILE A 915 -16.86 14.15 2.47
C ILE A 915 -18.01 13.18 2.75
N GLN A 916 -19.11 13.39 2.04
CA GLN A 916 -20.29 12.54 2.03
C GLN A 916 -20.49 12.08 0.59
N ALA A 917 -20.73 10.80 0.41
CA ALA A 917 -20.98 10.25 -0.90
C ALA A 917 -22.09 9.20 -0.81
N ASN A 918 -23.09 9.33 -1.68
CA ASN A 918 -24.25 8.44 -1.71
C ASN A 918 -24.52 8.01 -3.15
N TYR A 919 -24.85 6.73 -3.33
CA TYR A 919 -25.29 6.22 -4.61
C TYR A 919 -26.75 6.66 -4.86
N GLN A 920 -26.98 7.47 -5.90
CA GLN A 920 -28.30 7.95 -6.31
C GLN A 920 -28.39 8.08 -7.83
N SER A 921 -29.55 7.73 -8.41
CA SER A 921 -29.86 8.00 -9.82
C SER A 921 -28.85 7.45 -10.85
N GLY A 922 -28.29 6.25 -10.62
CA GLY A 922 -27.36 5.62 -11.57
C GLY A 922 -25.91 6.14 -11.49
N GLY A 923 -25.60 6.96 -10.49
CA GLY A 923 -24.24 7.45 -10.22
C GLY A 923 -23.99 7.71 -8.74
N ILE A 924 -22.84 8.28 -8.41
CA ILE A 924 -22.47 8.64 -7.04
C ILE A 924 -22.53 10.16 -6.92
N GLU A 925 -23.41 10.63 -6.04
CA GLU A 925 -23.46 12.03 -5.63
C GLU A 925 -22.48 12.24 -4.48
N ILE A 926 -21.57 13.20 -4.66
CA ILE A 926 -20.48 13.46 -3.72
C ILE A 926 -20.56 14.91 -3.30
N GLN A 927 -20.53 15.13 -1.99
CA GLN A 927 -20.51 16.44 -1.37
C GLN A 927 -19.36 16.52 -0.37
N TRP A 928 -18.64 17.63 -0.37
CA TRP A 928 -17.58 17.92 0.60
C TRP A 928 -17.61 19.40 0.98
N GLN A 929 -16.94 19.73 2.06
CA GLN A 929 -16.71 21.13 2.42
C GLN A 929 -15.56 21.67 1.55
N CYS A 930 -15.86 22.65 0.69
CA CYS A 930 -14.82 23.34 -0.08
C CYS A 930 -13.82 24.04 0.82
N CYS A 931 -12.54 23.85 0.49
CA CYS A 931 -11.46 24.68 1.01
C CYS A 931 -11.52 26.08 0.38
N PRO A 932 -11.23 27.15 1.12
CA PRO A 932 -11.20 28.51 0.57
C PRO A 932 -10.27 28.62 -0.64
N GLU A 933 -10.70 29.31 -1.69
CA GLU A 933 -9.89 29.62 -2.89
C GLU A 933 -9.47 28.41 -3.76
N ILE A 934 -10.01 27.21 -3.50
CA ILE A 934 -9.76 26.00 -4.30
C ILE A 934 -10.96 25.72 -5.20
N THR A 935 -10.73 25.57 -6.50
CA THR A 935 -11.80 25.21 -7.45
C THR A 935 -11.56 23.89 -8.17
N HIS A 936 -10.32 23.40 -8.22
CA HIS A 936 -9.95 22.12 -8.83
C HIS A 936 -9.72 21.04 -7.79
N TYR A 937 -10.34 19.88 -8.01
CA TYR A 937 -10.22 18.70 -7.17
C TYR A 937 -9.89 17.49 -8.02
N LEU A 938 -9.15 16.56 -7.44
CA LEU A 938 -8.88 15.27 -8.02
C LEU A 938 -9.59 14.21 -7.20
N LEU A 939 -10.31 13.35 -7.90
CA LEU A 939 -11.13 12.32 -7.33
C LEU A 939 -10.63 10.96 -7.78
N ASN A 940 -10.55 10.03 -6.85
CA ASN A 940 -10.21 8.64 -7.16
C ASN A 940 -11.18 7.69 -6.48
N LEU A 941 -11.79 6.82 -7.27
CA LEU A 941 -12.79 5.87 -6.83
C LEU A 941 -12.27 4.45 -7.07
N LEU A 942 -12.08 3.69 -6.00
CA LEU A 942 -11.71 2.28 -6.05
C LEU A 942 -12.97 1.42 -6.06
N ALA A 943 -13.17 0.67 -7.14
CA ALA A 943 -14.29 -0.25 -7.29
C ALA A 943 -14.04 -1.59 -6.56
N PRO A 944 -15.09 -2.37 -6.25
CA PRO A 944 -14.96 -3.67 -5.54
C PRO A 944 -14.06 -4.70 -6.21
N ASN A 945 -13.81 -4.56 -7.52
CA ASN A 945 -12.90 -5.43 -8.29
C ASN A 945 -11.44 -4.91 -8.34
N ASN A 946 -11.08 -3.96 -7.47
CA ASN A 946 -9.79 -3.26 -7.43
C ASN A 946 -9.45 -2.44 -8.67
N SER A 947 -10.44 -2.05 -9.48
CA SER A 947 -10.23 -1.08 -10.57
C SER A 947 -10.36 0.35 -10.06
N TRP A 948 -9.47 1.23 -10.54
CA TRP A 948 -9.47 2.65 -10.19
C TRP A 948 -10.17 3.48 -11.27
N ILE A 949 -11.02 4.40 -10.83
CA ILE A 949 -11.66 5.41 -11.67
C ILE A 949 -11.21 6.77 -11.15
N GLN A 950 -10.35 7.43 -11.91
CA GLN A 950 -9.83 8.76 -11.56
C GLN A 950 -10.51 9.83 -12.41
N GLN A 951 -10.90 10.93 -11.77
CA GLN A 951 -11.54 12.05 -12.45
C GLN A 951 -11.10 13.38 -11.85
N THR A 952 -10.80 14.36 -12.71
CA THR A 952 -10.59 15.75 -12.29
C THR A 952 -11.92 16.48 -12.32
N VAL A 953 -12.20 17.24 -11.27
CA VAL A 953 -13.48 17.90 -11.03
C VAL A 953 -13.25 19.35 -10.69
N ASN A 954 -14.00 20.24 -11.35
CA ASN A 954 -14.03 21.66 -11.01
C ASN A 954 -15.33 21.95 -10.25
N SER A 955 -15.25 22.35 -8.98
CA SER A 955 -16.42 22.61 -8.14
C SER A 955 -16.16 23.76 -7.17
N THR A 956 -17.01 24.77 -7.19
CA THR A 956 -16.98 25.90 -6.23
C THR A 956 -17.93 25.69 -5.06
N THR A 957 -18.81 24.68 -5.15
CA THR A 957 -19.84 24.38 -4.15
C THR A 957 -19.58 23.08 -3.39
N GLY A 958 -18.49 22.37 -3.72
CA GLY A 958 -18.10 21.12 -3.09
C GLY A 958 -19.08 20.00 -3.40
N ARG A 959 -19.57 19.95 -4.64
CA ARG A 959 -20.52 18.93 -5.11
C ARG A 959 -20.13 18.44 -6.50
N VAL A 960 -20.23 17.12 -6.71
CA VAL A 960 -20.09 16.50 -8.03
C VAL A 960 -20.91 15.21 -8.12
N HIS A 961 -21.44 14.97 -9.31
CA HIS A 961 -22.03 13.70 -9.69
C HIS A 961 -21.03 12.90 -10.53
N ILE A 962 -20.74 11.67 -10.12
CA ILE A 962 -19.99 10.70 -10.94
C ILE A 962 -20.97 9.73 -11.57
N ALA A 963 -21.07 9.78 -12.89
CA ALA A 963 -21.80 8.76 -13.62
C ALA A 963 -21.03 7.43 -13.54
N LEU A 964 -21.68 6.39 -13.02
CA LEU A 964 -21.16 5.03 -13.11
C LEU A 964 -21.57 4.41 -14.46
N PRO A 965 -20.91 3.32 -14.89
CA PRO A 965 -21.37 2.56 -16.05
C PRO A 965 -22.84 2.13 -15.88
N PRO A 966 -23.59 1.90 -16.97
CA PRO A 966 -25.01 1.51 -16.92
C PRO A 966 -25.31 0.31 -16.01
N ILE A 967 -24.34 -0.60 -15.86
CA ILE A 967 -24.37 -1.68 -14.87
C ILE A 967 -23.11 -1.53 -14.01
N PRO A 968 -23.21 -0.85 -12.85
CA PRO A 968 -22.09 -0.74 -11.92
C PRO A 968 -21.82 -2.07 -11.23
N ILE A 969 -20.60 -2.23 -10.70
CA ILE A 969 -20.21 -3.43 -9.95
C ILE A 969 -20.81 -3.29 -8.56
N ALA A 970 -21.66 -4.23 -8.15
CA ALA A 970 -22.21 -4.20 -6.80
C ALA A 970 -21.11 -4.33 -5.74
N GLY A 971 -21.26 -3.60 -4.63
CA GLY A 971 -20.38 -3.68 -3.47
C GLY A 971 -19.88 -2.32 -3.00
N THR A 972 -18.94 -2.36 -2.06
CA THR A 972 -18.39 -1.16 -1.43
C THR A 972 -17.32 -0.52 -2.31
N TYR A 973 -17.58 0.68 -2.80
CA TYR A 973 -16.58 1.54 -3.43
C TYR A 973 -15.86 2.36 -2.36
N GLN A 974 -14.60 2.71 -2.59
CA GLN A 974 -13.84 3.62 -1.73
C GLN A 974 -13.51 4.90 -2.49
N LEU A 975 -13.99 6.02 -1.98
CA LEU A 975 -13.77 7.35 -2.56
C LEU A 975 -12.64 8.09 -1.83
N TYR A 976 -11.73 8.66 -2.60
CA TYR A 976 -10.67 9.54 -2.14
C TYR A 976 -10.73 10.86 -2.90
N LEU A 977 -10.51 11.97 -2.19
CA LEU A 977 -10.53 13.32 -2.76
C LEU A 977 -9.27 14.10 -2.37
N ALA A 978 -8.68 14.81 -3.32
CA ALA A 978 -7.55 15.71 -3.09
C ALA A 978 -7.81 17.07 -3.74
N SER A 979 -7.33 18.14 -3.11
CA SER A 979 -7.34 19.50 -3.64
C SER A 979 -6.17 19.71 -4.59
N MET A 980 -6.45 20.23 -5.79
CA MET A 980 -5.44 20.52 -6.80
C MET A 980 -5.28 22.03 -6.99
N PRO A 981 -4.07 22.51 -7.31
CA PRO A 981 -3.86 23.92 -7.62
C PRO A 981 -4.46 24.29 -8.97
N ASP A 982 -5.12 25.44 -9.02
CA ASP A 982 -5.85 25.90 -10.22
C ASP A 982 -4.89 26.25 -11.38
N THR A 983 -3.79 26.99 -11.13
CA THR A 983 -2.85 27.41 -12.21
C THR A 983 -1.44 27.85 -11.75
N THR A 984 -1.02 27.65 -10.49
CA THR A 984 0.23 28.26 -9.96
C THR A 984 1.37 27.29 -9.74
N ALA A 985 2.58 27.68 -10.17
CA ALA A 985 3.83 26.94 -9.99
C ALA A 985 4.35 26.91 -8.53
N THR A 986 3.63 27.49 -7.57
CA THR A 986 4.04 27.64 -6.16
C THR A 986 3.00 27.09 -5.18
N SER A 987 2.27 26.07 -5.60
CA SER A 987 1.24 25.40 -4.80
C SER A 987 1.48 23.90 -4.78
N ILE A 988 1.35 23.31 -3.60
CA ILE A 988 1.50 21.88 -3.37
C ILE A 988 0.08 21.31 -3.22
N PRO A 989 -0.30 20.28 -4.00
CA PRO A 989 -1.60 19.64 -3.84
C PRO A 989 -1.82 19.16 -2.39
N SER A 990 -3.08 18.94 -2.02
CA SER A 990 -3.34 18.24 -0.76
C SER A 990 -3.03 16.75 -0.91
N ILE A 991 -2.77 16.08 0.21
CA ILE A 991 -2.82 14.61 0.22
C ILE A 991 -4.25 14.14 -0.05
N TRP A 992 -4.40 12.84 -0.30
CA TRP A 992 -5.71 12.21 -0.38
C TRP A 992 -6.43 12.27 0.96
N SER A 993 -7.73 12.53 0.91
CA SER A 993 -8.63 12.38 2.06
C SER A 993 -8.62 10.94 2.60
N ASP A 994 -9.15 10.77 3.81
CA ASP A 994 -9.53 9.44 4.27
C ASP A 994 -10.58 8.83 3.33
N GLY A 995 -10.54 7.51 3.17
CA GLY A 995 -11.43 6.79 2.27
C GLY A 995 -12.88 6.81 2.75
N VAL A 996 -13.80 7.22 1.89
CA VAL A 996 -15.24 7.18 2.15
C VAL A 996 -15.83 5.95 1.48
N ALA A 997 -16.38 5.05 2.30
CA ALA A 997 -17.06 3.85 1.84
C ALA A 997 -18.44 4.19 1.26
N ILE A 998 -18.73 3.70 0.05
CA ILE A 998 -20.00 3.92 -0.64
C ILE A 998 -20.56 2.55 -1.01
N GLU A 999 -21.67 2.19 -0.40
CA GLU A 999 -22.42 0.98 -0.75
C GLU A 999 -23.19 1.21 -2.06
N VAL A 1000 -22.74 0.57 -3.14
CA VAL A 1000 -23.48 0.54 -4.41
C VAL A 1000 -24.27 -0.76 -4.45
N VAL A 1001 -25.58 -0.64 -4.22
CA VAL A 1001 -26.55 -1.73 -4.33
C VAL A 1001 -27.21 -1.65 -5.69
N ILE A 1002 -27.13 -2.71 -6.47
CA ILE A 1002 -27.86 -2.86 -7.74
C ILE A 1002 -29.06 -3.77 -7.53
N THR A 1003 -30.21 -3.37 -8.07
CA THR A 1003 -31.44 -4.16 -8.02
C THR A 1003 -31.59 -5.02 -9.29
N PRO A 1004 -32.24 -6.18 -9.21
CA PRO A 1004 -32.58 -6.98 -10.40
C PRO A 1004 -33.28 -6.16 -11.49
N GLU A 1005 -34.16 -5.23 -11.11
CA GLU A 1005 -34.93 -4.36 -11.99
C GLU A 1005 -34.02 -3.38 -12.74
N GLN A 1006 -33.01 -2.79 -12.08
CA GLN A 1006 -32.05 -1.89 -12.72
C GLN A 1006 -31.19 -2.61 -13.76
N ILE A 1007 -30.76 -3.84 -13.45
CA ILE A 1007 -30.01 -4.68 -14.40
C ILE A 1007 -30.91 -5.04 -15.59
N ALA A 1008 -32.15 -5.45 -15.32
CA ALA A 1008 -33.13 -5.78 -16.36
C ALA A 1008 -33.47 -4.57 -17.25
N GLN A 1009 -33.61 -3.38 -16.66
CA GLN A 1009 -33.92 -2.14 -17.37
C GLN A 1009 -32.78 -1.73 -18.29
N SER A 1010 -31.53 -1.78 -17.81
CA SER A 1010 -30.35 -1.52 -18.64
C SER A 1010 -30.23 -2.55 -19.77
N ALA A 1011 -30.48 -3.83 -19.47
CA ALA A 1011 -30.49 -4.90 -20.46
C ALA A 1011 -31.53 -4.67 -21.56
N TYR A 1012 -32.74 -4.28 -21.17
CA TYR A 1012 -33.85 -4.01 -22.07
C TYR A 1012 -33.59 -2.78 -22.95
N GLN A 1013 -33.05 -1.69 -22.38
CA GLN A 1013 -32.66 -0.50 -23.13
C GLN A 1013 -31.55 -0.77 -24.16
N GLN A 1014 -30.66 -1.72 -23.86
CA GLN A 1014 -29.63 -2.20 -24.79
C GLN A 1014 -30.16 -3.25 -25.79
N GLN A 1015 -31.46 -3.51 -25.81
CA GLN A 1015 -32.13 -4.49 -26.68
C GLN A 1015 -31.56 -5.91 -26.52
N MET A 1016 -31.07 -6.27 -25.33
CA MET A 1016 -30.56 -7.61 -25.06
C MET A 1016 -31.71 -8.63 -24.99
N SER A 1017 -31.46 -9.84 -25.46
CA SER A 1017 -32.42 -10.95 -25.39
C SER A 1017 -32.78 -11.29 -23.94
N GLY A 1018 -33.98 -11.84 -23.71
CA GLY A 1018 -34.38 -12.32 -22.38
C GLY A 1018 -33.41 -13.37 -21.80
N ASN A 1019 -32.84 -14.23 -22.66
CA ASN A 1019 -31.81 -15.20 -22.29
C ASN A 1019 -30.56 -14.53 -21.70
N ASP A 1020 -30.01 -13.53 -22.40
CA ASP A 1020 -28.79 -12.84 -21.97
C ASP A 1020 -29.05 -11.96 -20.74
N CYS A 1021 -30.23 -11.32 -20.67
CA CYS A 1021 -30.68 -10.59 -19.51
C CYS A 1021 -30.75 -11.50 -18.26
N GLY A 1022 -31.35 -12.69 -18.38
CA GLY A 1022 -31.42 -13.66 -17.28
C GLY A 1022 -30.04 -14.10 -16.77
N LYS A 1023 -29.10 -14.37 -17.68
CA LYS A 1023 -27.70 -14.70 -17.32
C LYS A 1023 -27.00 -13.53 -16.62
N LEU A 1024 -27.22 -12.32 -17.11
CA LEU A 1024 -26.62 -11.12 -16.55
C LEU A 1024 -27.12 -10.86 -15.12
N ILE A 1025 -28.43 -10.98 -14.87
CA ILE A 1025 -29.02 -10.78 -13.54
C ILE A 1025 -28.48 -11.82 -12.55
N ILE A 1026 -28.49 -13.12 -12.89
CA ILE A 1026 -28.04 -14.16 -11.95
C ILE A 1026 -26.52 -14.13 -11.71
N LYS A 1027 -25.73 -13.69 -12.70
CA LYS A 1027 -24.29 -13.50 -12.52
C LYS A 1027 -23.99 -12.37 -11.54
N SER A 1028 -24.78 -11.30 -11.59
CA SER A 1028 -24.64 -10.15 -10.71
C SER A 1028 -25.23 -10.38 -9.32
N LEU A 1029 -26.26 -11.24 -9.21
CA LEU A 1029 -26.96 -11.58 -7.96
C LEU A 1029 -27.14 -13.11 -7.86
N PRO A 1030 -26.10 -13.87 -7.47
CA PRO A 1030 -26.10 -15.34 -7.53
C PRO A 1030 -27.19 -16.03 -6.70
N ASP A 1031 -27.57 -15.42 -5.58
CA ASP A 1031 -28.57 -15.97 -4.64
C ASP A 1031 -30.01 -15.51 -4.94
N LEU A 1032 -30.23 -14.79 -6.05
CA LEU A 1032 -31.55 -14.33 -6.44
C LEU A 1032 -32.47 -15.53 -6.70
N LYS A 1033 -33.74 -15.43 -6.30
CA LYS A 1033 -34.74 -16.48 -6.56
C LYS A 1033 -35.39 -16.29 -7.93
N ALA A 1034 -35.75 -17.40 -8.57
CA ALA A 1034 -36.30 -17.43 -9.92
C ALA A 1034 -37.52 -16.49 -10.12
N HIS A 1035 -38.48 -16.49 -9.19
CA HIS A 1035 -39.66 -15.62 -9.29
C HIS A 1035 -39.33 -14.12 -9.22
N ILE A 1036 -38.29 -13.73 -8.45
CA ILE A 1036 -37.86 -12.33 -8.33
C ILE A 1036 -37.19 -11.89 -9.63
N LEU A 1037 -36.32 -12.74 -10.20
CA LEU A 1037 -35.70 -12.48 -11.51
C LEU A 1037 -36.76 -12.29 -12.60
N ALA A 1038 -37.74 -13.19 -12.67
CA ALA A 1038 -38.80 -13.11 -13.66
C ALA A 1038 -39.70 -11.88 -13.47
N ALA A 1039 -39.99 -11.50 -12.23
CA ALA A 1039 -40.76 -10.28 -11.94
C ALA A 1039 -40.01 -9.03 -12.40
N ALA A 1040 -38.69 -8.96 -12.14
CA ALA A 1040 -37.85 -7.85 -12.57
C ALA A 1040 -37.79 -7.73 -14.11
N MET A 1041 -37.65 -8.85 -14.82
CA MET A 1041 -37.69 -8.88 -16.29
C MET A 1041 -39.06 -8.46 -16.84
N ALA A 1042 -40.15 -8.96 -16.24
CA ALA A 1042 -41.50 -8.60 -16.65
C ALA A 1042 -41.81 -7.11 -16.45
N GLN A 1043 -41.36 -6.55 -15.32
CA GLN A 1043 -41.59 -5.15 -14.96
C GLN A 1043 -40.99 -4.17 -15.97
N VAL A 1044 -39.86 -4.52 -16.59
CA VAL A 1044 -39.17 -3.64 -17.57
C VAL A 1044 -39.64 -3.85 -19.01
N GLY A 1045 -40.51 -4.82 -19.27
CA GLY A 1045 -41.17 -5.02 -20.56
C GLY A 1045 -40.77 -6.27 -21.36
N TYR A 1046 -40.00 -7.21 -20.79
CA TYR A 1046 -39.80 -8.50 -21.43
C TYR A 1046 -41.10 -9.31 -21.46
N ILE A 1047 -41.40 -9.99 -22.57
CA ILE A 1047 -42.61 -10.81 -22.71
C ILE A 1047 -42.43 -12.21 -22.10
N ALA A 1048 -43.51 -12.94 -21.84
CA ALA A 1048 -43.48 -14.22 -21.13
C ALA A 1048 -42.50 -15.26 -21.74
N VAL A 1049 -42.39 -15.30 -23.08
CA VAL A 1049 -41.46 -16.19 -23.78
C VAL A 1049 -40.01 -15.82 -23.49
N GLU A 1050 -39.67 -14.52 -23.51
CA GLU A 1050 -38.32 -14.02 -23.25
C GLU A 1050 -37.93 -14.16 -21.78
N THR A 1051 -38.86 -13.91 -20.86
CA THR A 1051 -38.67 -14.13 -19.43
C THR A 1051 -38.51 -15.62 -19.10
N GLY A 1052 -39.25 -16.50 -19.79
CA GLY A 1052 -39.08 -17.96 -19.70
C GLY A 1052 -37.69 -18.42 -20.16
N GLN A 1053 -37.18 -17.85 -21.26
CA GLN A 1053 -35.81 -18.10 -21.72
C GLN A 1053 -34.77 -17.57 -20.71
N GLY A 1054 -35.00 -16.38 -20.16
CA GLY A 1054 -34.15 -15.80 -19.12
C GLY A 1054 -34.07 -16.67 -17.86
N LEU A 1055 -35.22 -17.16 -17.38
CA LEU A 1055 -35.30 -18.11 -16.27
C LEU A 1055 -34.52 -19.40 -16.54
N LYS A 1056 -34.72 -20.00 -17.73
CA LYS A 1056 -34.05 -21.25 -18.08
C LYS A 1056 -32.53 -21.09 -18.17
N SER A 1057 -32.08 -19.93 -18.63
CA SER A 1057 -30.65 -19.61 -18.72
C SER A 1057 -30.02 -19.24 -17.40
N ALA A 1058 -30.76 -18.56 -16.51
CA ALA A 1058 -30.31 -18.21 -15.17
C ALA A 1058 -30.24 -19.44 -14.26
N TYR A 1059 -31.21 -20.34 -14.38
CA TYR A 1059 -31.32 -21.56 -13.59
C TYR A 1059 -31.42 -22.77 -14.51
N PRO A 1060 -30.30 -23.32 -15.01
CA PRO A 1060 -30.33 -24.44 -15.96
C PRO A 1060 -31.12 -25.67 -15.46
N ALA A 1061 -31.14 -25.87 -14.14
CA ALA A 1061 -31.84 -26.97 -13.45
C ALA A 1061 -33.35 -26.73 -13.23
N ILE A 1062 -33.88 -25.52 -13.45
CA ILE A 1062 -35.31 -25.25 -13.28
C ILE A 1062 -36.13 -26.09 -14.28
N SER A 1063 -37.20 -26.72 -13.78
CA SER A 1063 -38.06 -27.57 -14.59
C SER A 1063 -39.00 -26.73 -15.48
N ALA A 1064 -39.49 -27.33 -16.57
CA ALA A 1064 -40.45 -26.66 -17.45
C ALA A 1064 -41.77 -26.35 -16.72
N SER A 1065 -42.19 -27.20 -15.79
CA SER A 1065 -43.38 -26.97 -14.95
C SER A 1065 -43.19 -25.78 -14.01
N GLU A 1066 -42.03 -25.64 -13.37
CA GLU A 1066 -41.74 -24.50 -12.49
C GLU A 1066 -41.63 -23.19 -13.26
N ILE A 1067 -41.00 -23.18 -14.44
CA ILE A 1067 -41.01 -21.99 -15.32
C ILE A 1067 -42.45 -21.61 -15.66
N THR A 1068 -43.27 -22.60 -16.04
CA THR A 1068 -44.67 -22.36 -16.41
C THR A 1068 -45.45 -21.78 -15.23
N GLU A 1069 -45.28 -22.31 -14.02
CA GLU A 1069 -45.93 -21.80 -12.81
C GLU A 1069 -45.51 -20.36 -12.48
N ILE A 1070 -44.21 -20.05 -12.57
CA ILE A 1070 -43.68 -18.70 -12.33
C ILE A 1070 -44.22 -17.71 -13.37
N LEU A 1071 -44.21 -18.08 -14.66
CA LEU A 1071 -44.72 -17.23 -15.73
C LEU A 1071 -46.24 -17.03 -15.64
N LEU A 1072 -47.00 -18.07 -15.27
CA LEU A 1072 -48.44 -17.98 -15.03
C LEU A 1072 -48.76 -17.05 -13.86
N THR A 1073 -47.91 -17.03 -12.84
CA THR A 1073 -48.06 -16.14 -11.68
C THR A 1073 -47.80 -14.67 -12.05
N ILE A 1074 -46.85 -14.41 -12.96
CA ILE A 1074 -46.40 -13.06 -13.32
C ILE A 1074 -47.21 -12.45 -14.47
N TYR A 1075 -47.50 -13.23 -15.51
CA TYR A 1075 -48.19 -12.78 -16.73
C TYR A 1075 -49.66 -13.24 -16.82
N GLY A 1076 -50.13 -14.09 -15.89
CA GLY A 1076 -51.47 -14.66 -15.93
C GLY A 1076 -51.61 -15.85 -16.87
N LYS A 1077 -52.84 -16.41 -16.95
CA LYS A 1077 -53.17 -17.55 -17.83
C LYS A 1077 -52.97 -17.16 -19.30
N ALA A 1078 -52.06 -17.82 -20.01
CA ALA A 1078 -51.98 -17.71 -21.46
C ALA A 1078 -53.35 -18.07 -22.06
N LEU A 1079 -53.94 -17.15 -22.83
CA LEU A 1079 -55.21 -17.40 -23.52
C LEU A 1079 -55.03 -18.61 -24.42
N THR A 1080 -55.93 -19.59 -24.35
CA THR A 1080 -55.86 -20.71 -25.30
C THR A 1080 -56.02 -20.19 -26.72
N LEU A 1081 -55.59 -20.97 -27.71
CA LEU A 1081 -55.72 -20.62 -29.13
C LEU A 1081 -57.14 -20.14 -29.49
N GLU A 1082 -58.17 -20.80 -28.95
CA GLU A 1082 -59.58 -20.46 -29.12
C GLU A 1082 -59.93 -19.14 -28.44
N GLN A 1083 -59.42 -18.90 -27.23
CA GLN A 1083 -59.65 -17.66 -26.50
C GLN A 1083 -58.93 -16.46 -27.15
N LEU A 1084 -57.77 -16.68 -27.76
CA LEU A 1084 -57.02 -15.66 -28.48
C LEU A 1084 -57.72 -15.29 -29.80
N ALA A 1085 -58.22 -16.29 -30.54
CA ALA A 1085 -59.02 -16.05 -31.74
C ALA A 1085 -60.36 -15.35 -31.41
N GLN A 1086 -61.01 -15.75 -30.31
CA GLN A 1086 -62.23 -15.12 -29.83
C GLN A 1086 -61.97 -13.67 -29.41
N LYS A 1087 -60.89 -13.42 -28.65
CA LYS A 1087 -60.49 -12.06 -28.27
C LYS A 1087 -60.23 -11.18 -29.49
N ALA A 1088 -59.49 -11.67 -30.49
CA ALA A 1088 -59.23 -10.93 -31.71
C ALA A 1088 -60.53 -10.59 -32.47
N TYR A 1089 -61.51 -11.52 -32.46
CA TYR A 1089 -62.82 -11.29 -33.05
C TYR A 1089 -63.64 -10.25 -32.27
N ASP A 1090 -63.66 -10.36 -30.95
CA ASP A 1090 -64.35 -9.43 -30.04
C ASP A 1090 -63.75 -8.02 -30.10
N GLU A 1091 -62.44 -7.91 -30.39
CA GLU A 1091 -61.71 -6.66 -30.64
C GLU A 1091 -61.86 -6.15 -32.09
N HIS A 1092 -62.69 -6.80 -32.91
CA HIS A 1092 -62.98 -6.43 -34.30
C HIS A 1092 -61.75 -6.36 -35.22
N LEU A 1093 -60.74 -7.20 -34.96
CA LEU A 1093 -59.57 -7.31 -35.84
C LEU A 1093 -59.94 -8.03 -37.14
N SER A 1094 -59.23 -7.72 -38.23
CA SER A 1094 -59.40 -8.44 -39.50
C SER A 1094 -58.87 -9.87 -39.40
N GLY A 1095 -59.38 -10.77 -40.24
CA GLY A 1095 -58.92 -12.16 -40.34
C GLY A 1095 -57.42 -12.26 -40.65
N SER A 1096 -56.87 -11.35 -41.46
CA SER A 1096 -55.42 -11.28 -41.73
C SER A 1096 -54.60 -10.97 -40.46
N GLN A 1097 -55.07 -10.02 -39.64
CA GLN A 1097 -54.44 -9.66 -38.37
C GLN A 1097 -54.58 -10.78 -37.34
N CYS A 1098 -55.77 -11.38 -37.24
CA CYS A 1098 -56.00 -12.54 -36.39
C CYS A 1098 -55.10 -13.72 -36.80
N GLY A 1099 -54.95 -14.00 -38.10
CA GLY A 1099 -54.06 -15.05 -38.60
C GLY A 1099 -52.60 -14.83 -38.22
N GLN A 1100 -52.10 -13.59 -38.33
CA GLN A 1100 -50.76 -13.19 -37.88
C GLN A 1100 -50.59 -13.36 -36.36
N ILE A 1101 -51.54 -12.86 -35.57
CA ILE A 1101 -51.49 -12.98 -34.10
C ILE A 1101 -51.45 -14.46 -33.69
N LEU A 1102 -52.30 -15.31 -34.29
CA LEU A 1102 -52.38 -16.73 -33.95
C LEU A 1102 -51.11 -17.49 -34.35
N ILE A 1103 -50.50 -17.21 -35.50
CA ILE A 1103 -49.26 -17.90 -35.91
C ILE A 1103 -48.02 -17.38 -35.16
N THR A 1104 -48.02 -16.12 -34.72
CA THR A 1104 -46.94 -15.56 -33.90
C THR A 1104 -46.94 -16.15 -32.49
N GLU A 1105 -48.11 -16.24 -31.85
CA GLU A 1105 -48.23 -16.83 -30.50
C GLU A 1105 -48.19 -18.36 -30.52
N TYR A 1106 -48.62 -19.01 -31.61
CA TYR A 1106 -48.55 -20.46 -31.78
C TYR A 1106 -47.85 -20.86 -33.10
N PRO A 1107 -46.51 -20.75 -33.19
CA PRO A 1107 -45.75 -20.96 -34.43
C PRO A 1107 -45.87 -22.35 -35.05
N ALA A 1108 -46.22 -23.36 -34.25
CA ALA A 1108 -46.34 -24.76 -34.66
C ALA A 1108 -47.77 -25.18 -35.07
N ILE A 1109 -48.74 -24.26 -35.06
CA ILE A 1109 -50.12 -24.58 -35.44
C ILE A 1109 -50.18 -25.02 -36.91
N GLN A 1110 -51.08 -25.94 -37.22
CA GLN A 1110 -51.35 -26.37 -38.60
C GLN A 1110 -52.43 -25.48 -39.24
N ALA A 1111 -52.31 -25.23 -40.55
CA ALA A 1111 -53.25 -24.36 -41.28
C ALA A 1111 -54.72 -24.78 -41.11
N LYS A 1112 -55.02 -26.08 -41.11
CA LYS A 1112 -56.38 -26.57 -40.88
C LYS A 1112 -56.91 -26.22 -39.48
N THR A 1113 -56.06 -26.35 -38.45
CA THR A 1113 -56.40 -26.02 -37.07
C THR A 1113 -56.58 -24.52 -36.90
N LEU A 1114 -55.65 -23.69 -37.43
CA LEU A 1114 -55.77 -22.23 -37.41
C LEU A 1114 -57.05 -21.76 -38.09
N GLY A 1115 -57.37 -22.30 -39.27
CA GLY A 1115 -58.60 -21.99 -39.99
C GLY A 1115 -59.86 -22.37 -39.21
N SER A 1116 -59.85 -23.54 -38.56
CA SER A 1116 -60.98 -24.01 -37.75
C SER A 1116 -61.19 -23.15 -36.51
N THR A 1117 -60.11 -22.73 -35.84
CA THR A 1117 -60.18 -21.85 -34.66
C THR A 1117 -60.69 -20.47 -35.03
N MET A 1118 -60.24 -19.88 -36.14
CA MET A 1118 -60.78 -18.61 -36.64
C MET A 1118 -62.27 -18.73 -36.99
N ALA A 1119 -62.69 -19.83 -37.60
CA ALA A 1119 -64.09 -20.07 -37.92
C ALA A 1119 -64.95 -20.20 -36.66
N LEU A 1120 -64.47 -20.93 -35.65
CA LEU A 1120 -65.14 -21.07 -34.35
C LEU A 1120 -65.27 -19.74 -33.61
N ALA A 1121 -64.31 -18.83 -33.78
CA ALA A 1121 -64.37 -17.48 -33.22
C ALA A 1121 -65.39 -16.55 -33.92
N GLY A 1122 -65.94 -16.95 -35.08
CA GLY A 1122 -66.98 -16.21 -35.80
C GLY A 1122 -66.52 -15.47 -37.06
N TYR A 1123 -65.27 -15.65 -37.49
CA TYR A 1123 -64.80 -15.07 -38.76
C TYR A 1123 -65.50 -15.74 -39.94
N PRO A 1124 -65.93 -15.00 -40.99
CA PRO A 1124 -66.49 -15.60 -42.20
C PRO A 1124 -65.40 -16.22 -43.10
N ALA A 1125 -65.79 -17.10 -44.02
CA ALA A 1125 -64.86 -17.85 -44.89
C ALA A 1125 -63.85 -16.97 -45.65
N THR A 1126 -64.24 -15.76 -46.07
CA THR A 1126 -63.36 -14.79 -46.73
C THR A 1126 -62.25 -14.28 -45.81
N GLU A 1127 -62.59 -13.96 -44.56
CA GLU A 1127 -61.65 -13.48 -43.53
C GLU A 1127 -60.76 -14.61 -43.02
N THR A 1128 -61.31 -15.82 -42.84
CA THR A 1128 -60.52 -17.02 -42.52
C THR A 1128 -59.51 -17.34 -43.62
N GLY A 1129 -59.90 -17.23 -44.89
CA GLY A 1129 -59.00 -17.42 -46.03
C GLY A 1129 -57.84 -16.40 -46.06
N GLN A 1130 -58.14 -15.13 -45.76
CA GLN A 1130 -57.11 -14.09 -45.61
C GLN A 1130 -56.20 -14.34 -44.42
N GLY A 1131 -56.73 -14.79 -43.28
CA GLY A 1131 -55.95 -15.19 -42.11
C GLY A 1131 -55.01 -16.35 -42.38
N LEU A 1132 -55.48 -17.38 -43.08
CA LEU A 1132 -54.65 -18.50 -43.52
C LEU A 1132 -53.52 -18.05 -44.46
N LYS A 1133 -53.82 -17.15 -45.41
CA LYS A 1133 -52.81 -16.64 -46.34
C LYS A 1133 -51.77 -15.75 -45.65
N SER A 1134 -52.19 -14.98 -44.64
CA SER A 1134 -51.32 -14.13 -43.84
C SER A 1134 -50.43 -14.93 -42.89
N ALA A 1135 -50.98 -16.00 -42.29
CA ALA A 1135 -50.26 -16.91 -41.41
C ALA A 1135 -49.28 -17.84 -42.16
N TYR A 1136 -49.66 -18.31 -43.35
CA TYR A 1136 -48.87 -19.19 -44.19
C TYR A 1136 -48.71 -18.58 -45.60
N PRO A 1137 -47.74 -17.67 -45.81
CA PRO A 1137 -47.59 -17.01 -47.11
C PRO A 1137 -47.42 -17.98 -48.29
N ALA A 1138 -46.85 -19.17 -48.04
CA ALA A 1138 -46.63 -20.22 -49.03
C ALA A 1138 -47.83 -21.12 -49.33
N ILE A 1139 -48.95 -21.03 -48.58
CA ILE A 1139 -50.12 -21.89 -48.80
C ILE A 1139 -50.75 -21.59 -50.17
N SER A 1140 -51.11 -22.64 -50.91
CA SER A 1140 -51.70 -22.52 -52.24
C SER A 1140 -53.19 -22.15 -52.19
N ALA A 1141 -53.72 -21.54 -53.26
CA ALA A 1141 -55.13 -21.19 -53.34
C ALA A 1141 -56.06 -22.43 -53.30
N SER A 1142 -55.60 -23.57 -53.85
CA SER A 1142 -56.30 -24.85 -53.77
C SER A 1142 -56.38 -25.36 -52.33
N GLU A 1143 -55.28 -25.30 -51.57
CA GLU A 1143 -55.27 -25.74 -50.16
C GLU A 1143 -56.13 -24.86 -49.27
N ILE A 1144 -56.10 -23.53 -49.46
CA ILE A 1144 -57.04 -22.64 -48.74
C ILE A 1144 -58.48 -23.04 -49.07
N THR A 1145 -58.79 -23.28 -50.33
CA THR A 1145 -60.14 -23.66 -50.77
C THR A 1145 -60.57 -24.99 -50.15
N GLU A 1146 -59.70 -26.00 -50.11
CA GLU A 1146 -59.98 -27.28 -49.45
C GLU A 1146 -60.22 -27.12 -47.94
N ILE A 1147 -59.40 -26.30 -47.26
CA ILE A 1147 -59.56 -26.02 -45.82
C ILE A 1147 -60.89 -25.29 -45.57
N LEU A 1148 -61.21 -24.26 -46.35
CA LEU A 1148 -62.47 -23.52 -46.21
C LEU A 1148 -63.69 -24.38 -46.55
N LEU A 1149 -63.62 -25.24 -47.57
CA LEU A 1149 -64.67 -26.20 -47.91
C LEU A 1149 -64.90 -27.21 -46.78
N ALA A 1150 -63.83 -27.68 -46.14
CA ALA A 1150 -63.92 -28.60 -45.01
C ALA A 1150 -64.52 -27.93 -43.76
N ILE A 1151 -64.36 -26.61 -43.60
CA ILE A 1151 -64.82 -25.86 -42.42
C ILE A 1151 -66.26 -25.34 -42.59
N TYR A 1152 -66.62 -24.81 -43.76
CA TYR A 1152 -67.89 -24.09 -43.99
C TYR A 1152 -68.94 -24.85 -44.83
N GLY A 1153 -68.58 -25.96 -45.49
CA GLY A 1153 -69.52 -26.77 -46.28
C GLY A 1153 -69.93 -26.14 -47.63
N LYS A 1154 -70.65 -26.91 -48.47
CA LYS A 1154 -70.91 -26.69 -49.92
C LYS A 1154 -71.23 -25.23 -50.30
N ALA A 1155 -70.32 -24.60 -51.05
CA ALA A 1155 -70.64 -23.46 -51.90
C ALA A 1155 -71.54 -23.92 -53.07
N LEU A 1156 -72.56 -23.13 -53.42
CA LEU A 1156 -73.36 -23.32 -54.64
C LEU A 1156 -72.41 -23.39 -55.83
N THR A 1157 -72.60 -24.36 -56.75
CA THR A 1157 -71.75 -24.42 -57.95
C THR A 1157 -71.91 -23.13 -58.75
N LEU A 1158 -70.93 -22.82 -59.60
CA LEU A 1158 -70.94 -21.62 -60.42
C LEU A 1158 -72.27 -21.43 -61.19
N GLU A 1159 -72.83 -22.52 -61.70
CA GLU A 1159 -74.12 -22.56 -62.40
C GLU A 1159 -75.29 -22.28 -61.45
N GLN A 1160 -75.27 -22.84 -60.25
CA GLN A 1160 -76.29 -22.61 -59.24
C GLN A 1160 -76.27 -21.18 -58.70
N LEU A 1161 -75.09 -20.56 -58.62
CA LEU A 1161 -74.92 -19.18 -58.19
C LEU A 1161 -75.45 -18.19 -59.24
N ALA A 1162 -75.16 -18.45 -60.52
CA ALA A 1162 -75.69 -17.64 -61.63
C ALA A 1162 -77.21 -17.81 -61.79
N GLN A 1163 -77.71 -19.04 -61.64
CA GLN A 1163 -79.16 -19.33 -61.67
C GLN A 1163 -79.88 -18.62 -60.52
N LYS A 1164 -79.34 -18.71 -59.29
CA LYS A 1164 -79.89 -18.00 -58.14
C LYS A 1164 -79.93 -16.49 -58.36
N ALA A 1165 -78.85 -15.91 -58.88
CA ALA A 1165 -78.81 -14.48 -59.18
C ALA A 1165 -79.85 -14.07 -60.24
N TYR A 1166 -80.09 -14.92 -61.24
CA TYR A 1166 -81.13 -14.71 -62.25
C TYR A 1166 -82.54 -14.81 -61.66
N ASP A 1167 -82.80 -15.84 -60.84
CA ASP A 1167 -84.07 -16.07 -60.16
C ASP A 1167 -84.40 -14.95 -59.16
N GLU A 1168 -83.37 -14.32 -58.58
CA GLU A 1168 -83.46 -13.14 -57.71
C GLU A 1168 -83.52 -11.81 -58.50
N HIS A 1169 -83.63 -11.86 -59.83
CA HIS A 1169 -83.73 -10.71 -60.74
C HIS A 1169 -82.58 -9.70 -60.63
N LEU A 1170 -81.38 -10.15 -60.28
CA LEU A 1170 -80.19 -9.29 -60.25
C LEU A 1170 -79.78 -8.88 -61.67
N SER A 1171 -79.14 -7.72 -61.80
CA SER A 1171 -78.59 -7.29 -63.10
C SER A 1171 -77.37 -8.13 -63.48
N GLY A 1172 -77.07 -8.20 -64.78
CA GLY A 1172 -75.91 -8.94 -65.27
C GLY A 1172 -74.59 -8.46 -64.67
N SER A 1173 -74.43 -7.14 -64.43
CA SER A 1173 -73.27 -6.59 -63.71
C SER A 1173 -73.17 -7.11 -62.28
N GLN A 1174 -74.27 -7.15 -61.53
CA GLN A 1174 -74.29 -7.68 -60.16
C GLN A 1174 -73.99 -9.17 -60.14
N CYS A 1175 -74.58 -9.95 -61.05
CA CYS A 1175 -74.29 -11.36 -61.19
C CYS A 1175 -72.82 -11.61 -61.55
N GLY A 1176 -72.25 -10.84 -62.48
CA GLY A 1176 -70.83 -10.93 -62.84
C GLY A 1176 -69.90 -10.63 -61.66
N GLN A 1177 -70.24 -9.61 -60.85
CA GLN A 1177 -69.48 -9.25 -59.65
C GLN A 1177 -69.55 -10.37 -58.60
N ILE A 1178 -70.73 -10.92 -58.35
CA ILE A 1178 -70.93 -12.02 -57.40
C ILE A 1178 -70.13 -13.25 -57.83
N LEU A 1179 -70.16 -13.60 -59.12
CA LEU A 1179 -69.45 -14.75 -59.66
C LEU A 1179 -67.93 -14.60 -59.57
N ILE A 1180 -67.36 -13.44 -59.92
CA ILE A 1180 -65.89 -13.22 -59.82
C ILE A 1180 -65.42 -13.10 -58.37
N THR A 1181 -66.25 -12.56 -57.46
CA THR A 1181 -65.90 -12.47 -56.04
C THR A 1181 -65.87 -13.86 -55.39
N GLN A 1182 -66.81 -14.73 -55.73
CA GLN A 1182 -66.85 -16.11 -55.19
C GLN A 1182 -65.90 -17.06 -55.93
N TYR A 1183 -65.60 -16.80 -57.20
CA TYR A 1183 -64.67 -17.59 -58.02
C TYR A 1183 -63.64 -16.68 -58.74
N PRO A 1184 -62.63 -16.17 -58.02
CA PRO A 1184 -61.69 -15.17 -58.56
C PRO A 1184 -60.87 -15.61 -59.77
N ALA A 1185 -60.73 -16.92 -59.97
CA ALA A 1185 -59.93 -17.52 -61.04
C ALA A 1185 -60.75 -17.93 -62.29
N ILE A 1186 -62.06 -17.66 -62.32
CA ILE A 1186 -62.88 -17.99 -63.49
C ILE A 1186 -62.39 -17.24 -64.73
N GLN A 1187 -62.51 -17.86 -65.91
CA GLN A 1187 -62.20 -17.22 -67.19
C GLN A 1187 -63.43 -16.52 -67.75
N ALA A 1188 -63.24 -15.40 -68.46
CA ALA A 1188 -64.33 -14.61 -69.05
C ALA A 1188 -65.29 -15.45 -69.89
N LYS A 1189 -64.80 -16.42 -70.66
CA LYS A 1189 -65.65 -17.34 -71.43
C LYS A 1189 -66.54 -18.21 -70.54
N ALA A 1190 -65.98 -18.81 -69.50
CA ALA A 1190 -66.72 -19.66 -68.57
C ALA A 1190 -67.77 -18.84 -67.80
N LEU A 1191 -67.39 -17.65 -67.30
CA LEU A 1191 -68.33 -16.74 -66.61
C LEU A 1191 -69.49 -16.32 -67.53
N GLY A 1192 -69.17 -15.95 -68.77
CA GLY A 1192 -70.17 -15.58 -69.77
C GLY A 1192 -71.12 -16.73 -70.12
N SER A 1193 -70.59 -17.94 -70.34
CA SER A 1193 -71.40 -19.13 -70.63
C SER A 1193 -72.33 -19.48 -69.47
N THR A 1194 -71.86 -19.34 -68.23
CA THR A 1194 -72.66 -19.65 -67.05
C THR A 1194 -73.78 -18.64 -66.83
N MET A 1195 -73.53 -17.35 -67.06
CA MET A 1195 -74.58 -16.33 -67.07
C MET A 1195 -75.61 -16.56 -68.18
N ALA A 1196 -75.16 -16.99 -69.36
CA ALA A 1196 -76.06 -17.30 -70.47
C ALA A 1196 -76.95 -18.51 -70.19
N LEU A 1197 -76.39 -19.57 -69.61
CA LEU A 1197 -77.11 -20.76 -69.20
C LEU A 1197 -78.15 -20.45 -68.12
N ALA A 1198 -77.87 -19.46 -67.25
CA ALA A 1198 -78.82 -19.00 -66.24
C ALA A 1198 -79.98 -18.16 -66.80
N GLY A 1199 -79.93 -17.74 -68.07
CA GLY A 1199 -81.01 -17.03 -68.75
C GLY A 1199 -80.80 -15.53 -68.97
N TYR A 1200 -79.62 -14.97 -68.64
CA TYR A 1200 -79.31 -13.57 -68.93
C TYR A 1200 -79.25 -13.32 -70.44
N PRO A 1201 -79.75 -12.19 -70.97
CA PRO A 1201 -79.57 -11.85 -72.37
C PRO A 1201 -78.13 -11.38 -72.66
N ALA A 1202 -77.72 -11.40 -73.94
CA ALA A 1202 -76.36 -11.05 -74.36
C ALA A 1202 -75.87 -9.68 -73.84
N ILE A 1203 -76.76 -8.67 -73.78
CA ILE A 1203 -76.45 -7.34 -73.25
C ILE A 1203 -76.08 -7.40 -71.76
N GLU A 1204 -76.86 -8.12 -70.95
CA GLU A 1204 -76.62 -8.26 -69.52
C GLU A 1204 -75.41 -9.16 -69.24
N THR A 1205 -75.20 -10.21 -70.04
CA THR A 1205 -73.98 -11.02 -69.97
C THR A 1205 -72.74 -10.18 -70.28
N GLY A 1206 -72.80 -9.30 -71.29
CA GLY A 1206 -71.72 -8.37 -71.61
C GLY A 1206 -71.41 -7.38 -70.48
N ARG A 1207 -72.46 -6.87 -69.80
CA ARG A 1207 -72.30 -6.03 -68.59
C ARG A 1207 -71.69 -6.81 -67.43
N GLY A 1208 -72.08 -8.08 -67.24
CA GLY A 1208 -71.49 -8.97 -66.25
C GLY A 1208 -70.00 -9.22 -66.47
N LEU A 1209 -69.62 -9.51 -67.72
CA LEU A 1209 -68.21 -9.68 -68.10
C LEU A 1209 -67.40 -8.40 -67.86
N LYS A 1210 -67.96 -7.22 -68.19
CA LYS A 1210 -67.28 -5.94 -67.97
C LYS A 1210 -67.13 -5.60 -66.48
N SER A 1211 -68.12 -5.97 -65.66
CA SER A 1211 -68.08 -5.81 -64.20
C SER A 1211 -67.03 -6.75 -63.58
N ALA A 1212 -67.06 -8.02 -63.97
CA ALA A 1212 -66.15 -9.06 -63.47
C ALA A 1212 -64.69 -8.81 -63.88
N TYR A 1213 -64.46 -8.31 -65.09
CA TYR A 1213 -63.14 -8.02 -65.64
C TYR A 1213 -63.09 -6.57 -66.15
N PRO A 1214 -62.81 -5.58 -65.29
CA PRO A 1214 -62.81 -4.18 -65.71
C PRO A 1214 -61.87 -3.88 -66.89
N ALA A 1215 -60.77 -4.65 -67.02
CA ALA A 1215 -59.76 -4.51 -68.07
C ALA A 1215 -60.11 -5.21 -69.40
N ILE A 1216 -61.17 -6.04 -69.47
CA ILE A 1216 -61.53 -6.74 -70.72
C ILE A 1216 -61.93 -5.73 -71.81
N SER A 1217 -61.43 -5.93 -73.02
CA SER A 1217 -61.70 -5.05 -74.16
C SER A 1217 -63.09 -5.30 -74.76
N ALA A 1218 -63.65 -4.29 -75.44
CA ALA A 1218 -64.93 -4.44 -76.12
C ALA A 1218 -64.89 -5.52 -77.22
N SER A 1219 -63.74 -5.68 -77.89
CA SER A 1219 -63.51 -6.75 -78.88
C SER A 1219 -63.54 -8.15 -78.26
N GLU A 1220 -62.98 -8.32 -77.06
CA GLU A 1220 -62.98 -9.61 -76.35
C GLU A 1220 -64.36 -9.97 -75.80
N ILE A 1221 -65.09 -9.00 -75.23
CA ILE A 1221 -66.49 -9.21 -74.83
C ILE A 1221 -67.31 -9.63 -76.05
N THR A 1222 -67.13 -8.94 -77.18
CA THR A 1222 -67.87 -9.24 -78.42
C THR A 1222 -67.54 -10.64 -78.93
N ALA A 1223 -66.28 -11.07 -78.87
CA ALA A 1223 -65.87 -12.43 -79.26
C ALA A 1223 -66.51 -13.49 -78.36
N VAL A 1224 -66.50 -13.29 -77.04
CA VAL A 1224 -67.13 -14.20 -76.07
C VAL A 1224 -68.65 -14.27 -76.27
N LEU A 1225 -69.32 -13.14 -76.47
CA LEU A 1225 -70.77 -13.10 -76.70
C LEU A 1225 -71.18 -13.72 -78.05
N LEU A 1226 -70.42 -13.49 -79.12
CA LEU A 1226 -70.64 -14.12 -80.43
C LEU A 1226 -70.51 -15.64 -80.36
N GLU A 1227 -69.57 -16.13 -79.55
CA GLU A 1227 -69.37 -17.58 -79.37
C GLU A 1227 -70.51 -18.22 -78.55
N ILE A 1228 -71.06 -17.50 -77.56
CA ILE A 1228 -72.12 -18.02 -76.68
C ILE A 1228 -73.52 -17.92 -77.29
N TYR A 1229 -73.86 -16.81 -77.96
CA TYR A 1229 -75.21 -16.55 -78.47
C TYR A 1229 -75.35 -16.65 -80.00
N GLY A 1230 -74.24 -16.77 -80.75
CA GLY A 1230 -74.22 -16.77 -82.21
C GLY A 1230 -74.46 -15.38 -82.83
N ARG A 1231 -74.42 -15.27 -84.17
CA ARG A 1231 -74.84 -14.04 -84.89
C ARG A 1231 -76.37 -13.93 -84.84
N ARG A 1232 -76.89 -13.22 -83.85
CA ARG A 1232 -78.27 -12.71 -83.84
C ARG A 1232 -78.27 -11.22 -83.53
#